data_AF-A0A899FY14-F1
#
_entry.id   AF-A0A899FY14-F1
#
_cell.length_a   1.000
_cell.length_b   1.000
_cell.length_c   1.000
_cell.angle_alpha   90.00
_cell.angle_beta   90.00
_cell.angle_gamma   90.00
#
_symmetry.space_group_name_H-M   'P 1'
#
loop_
_entity.id
_entity.type
_entity.pdbx_description
1 polymer ?
#
loop_
_entity_poly.entity_id
_entity_poly.type
_entity_poly.pdbx_seq_one_letter_code
_entity_poly.pdbx_strand_id
1 'polypeptide(L)'
;MDIQETIRLRRLSDVRSAICGTSPLSNSPSIDRYDQLKIQFQSLKYDYSNAINKWDMEKINMEKRIHEIEQNSEEKEKRINELEKDKRFLYEKHKLQSEEILKLKEEYSAQKQEYEWKIRELQRISSIDKENSTDRKNEERSTLNSLQRKIETLELKNTGLEKVVEGLKDELRSKNTLINQKQQLLIEANELIDNLQKKKRSSEIETNDSNDIKILNRELFEQLSYIKSLEKKNFRQSKELKQLRESHKSIQMLQEEKKDLEFQLKLMDDLRQRLGESEMECAILKREKAAWAVYLNDDDQRDFDSPKALSLTLAQQRIENAALTEKYSILETALKEKDILHLSTCLELKKLSDKIVELEEKLNYELRNKLRLERQEVLSQKEVELLQEQLNSYNSEEMIFMHNNYDEQKTKRIKNLEMILDDYKIEIMKISEELQEAKNQTTSKSTEILKREREEIFNRHEREGDLLRRNKILSEELLTINKEHTLLKKELESLQQQLSYMESTSKNNGHNSQVRILQLRDNPLSALENLRQSTLDSLKNENVALLRQIEKNGEQFGEVVPIESLKNLKLENSRLEGIIADKDKRIQRLKEIFAEKSSEFREAVYFLLGYKIDFLPSGKVRVTSMYSQKGDHSFVFDGKSSSMHLLKGEEFTGSIENLVKFWCEERKTIPGMLSALTLELFEQSTTGQSKGWA
;
A
#
# COMPACT_ATOMS: atom_id res chain seq x y z
N MET A 1 -38.52 49.14 -20.06
CA MET A 1 -37.73 50.21 -20.69
C MET A 1 -37.53 49.81 -22.14
N ASP A 2 -38.19 50.34 -23.15
CA ASP A 2 -39.11 51.47 -23.20
C ASP A 2 -40.24 51.20 -24.19
N ILE A 3 -41.42 51.59 -23.74
CA ILE A 3 -42.64 51.80 -24.49
C ILE A 3 -42.59 53.26 -24.94
N GLN A 4 -42.71 53.53 -26.25
CA GLN A 4 -43.08 54.80 -26.88
C GLN A 4 -43.03 54.51 -28.40
N GLU A 5 -43.96 54.80 -29.28
CA GLU A 5 -45.17 55.60 -29.27
C GLU A 5 -45.86 55.28 -30.60
N THR A 6 -47.09 54.80 -30.62
CA THR A 6 -48.03 55.08 -31.73
C THR A 6 -49.45 54.86 -31.23
N ILE A 7 -50.38 55.59 -31.85
CA ILE A 7 -51.84 55.58 -31.66
C ILE A 7 -52.36 56.72 -30.77
N ARG A 8 -52.42 57.91 -31.37
CA ARG A 8 -53.54 58.84 -31.17
C ARG A 8 -54.28 59.04 -32.51
N LEU A 9 -55.53 58.57 -32.52
CA LEU A 9 -56.69 59.23 -33.10
C LEU A 9 -56.63 59.62 -34.59
N ARG A 10 -57.04 58.69 -35.48
CA ARG A 10 -57.80 59.04 -36.68
C ARG A 10 -59.27 58.69 -36.45
N ARG A 11 -60.05 59.70 -36.11
CA ARG A 11 -61.50 59.71 -36.26
C ARG A 11 -61.87 61.02 -36.95
N LEU A 12 -62.78 60.88 -37.92
CA LEU A 12 -63.67 61.91 -38.47
C LEU A 12 -63.17 62.72 -39.68
N SER A 13 -63.45 62.14 -40.86
CA SER A 13 -64.39 62.67 -41.86
C SER A 13 -64.27 64.14 -42.28
N ASP A 14 -63.65 64.35 -43.43
CA ASP A 14 -64.01 65.40 -44.39
C ASP A 14 -64.71 64.75 -45.59
N VAL A 15 -66.03 64.94 -45.72
CA VAL A 15 -66.68 65.27 -47.01
C VAL A 15 -67.84 66.21 -46.71
N ARG A 16 -67.68 67.45 -47.16
CA ARG A 16 -68.70 68.49 -47.25
C ARG A 16 -69.69 68.19 -48.39
N SER A 17 -70.93 68.64 -48.16
CA SER A 17 -71.90 69.20 -49.12
C SER A 17 -72.51 68.25 -50.16
N ALA A 18 -73.82 68.29 -50.45
CA ALA A 18 -74.61 69.49 -50.63
C ALA A 18 -76.15 69.26 -50.63
N ILE A 19 -76.85 70.38 -50.39
CA ILE A 19 -78.19 70.79 -50.90
C ILE A 19 -79.41 70.61 -49.96
N CYS A 20 -79.76 71.76 -49.35
CA CYS A 20 -81.07 72.43 -49.22
C CYS A 20 -82.34 71.60 -49.52
N GLY A 21 -83.45 71.69 -48.79
CA GLY A 21 -84.06 72.89 -48.24
C GLY A 21 -85.44 72.58 -47.60
N THR A 22 -86.11 73.64 -47.20
CA THR A 22 -87.17 73.78 -46.21
C THR A 22 -88.62 73.57 -46.70
N SER A 23 -89.48 72.95 -45.86
CA SER A 23 -90.95 73.19 -45.61
C SER A 23 -91.99 73.02 -46.75
N PRO A 24 -93.33 72.99 -46.53
CA PRO A 24 -94.20 72.59 -45.39
C PRO A 24 -95.39 71.66 -45.79
N LEU A 25 -96.34 71.47 -44.85
CA LEU A 25 -97.56 70.66 -44.81
C LEU A 25 -98.57 70.80 -45.99
N SER A 26 -99.34 69.72 -46.23
CA SER A 26 -100.81 69.57 -46.02
C SER A 26 -101.57 68.89 -47.17
N ASN A 27 -102.17 67.72 -46.92
CA ASN A 27 -103.64 67.50 -46.94
C ASN A 27 -103.99 65.99 -46.81
N SER A 28 -104.97 65.74 -45.95
CA SER A 28 -105.68 64.49 -45.55
C SER A 28 -106.14 63.57 -46.71
N PRO A 29 -106.52 62.27 -46.49
CA PRO A 29 -107.18 61.74 -45.28
C PRO A 29 -106.79 60.33 -44.75
N SER A 30 -106.69 60.25 -43.42
CA SER A 30 -107.22 59.21 -42.49
C SER A 30 -107.54 57.76 -42.92
N ILE A 31 -106.71 57.12 -43.75
CA ILE A 31 -106.60 55.65 -43.84
C ILE A 31 -105.14 55.16 -43.93
N ASP A 32 -104.21 56.05 -44.30
CA ASP A 32 -102.79 55.71 -44.47
C ASP A 32 -101.98 55.60 -43.18
N ARG A 33 -102.42 56.14 -42.03
CA ARG A 33 -101.59 56.12 -40.81
C ARG A 33 -101.37 54.71 -40.26
N TYR A 34 -102.37 53.83 -40.36
CA TYR A 34 -102.25 52.46 -39.85
C TYR A 34 -101.37 51.60 -40.75
N ASP A 35 -101.53 51.72 -42.07
CA ASP A 35 -100.67 51.03 -43.03
C ASP A 35 -99.26 51.63 -43.08
N GLN A 36 -99.09 52.94 -42.91
CA GLN A 36 -97.78 53.57 -42.70
C GLN A 36 -97.14 53.12 -41.38
N LEU A 37 -97.88 53.00 -40.27
CA LEU A 37 -97.35 52.43 -39.02
C LEU A 37 -96.98 50.96 -39.19
N LYS A 38 -97.74 50.19 -39.98
CA LYS A 38 -97.48 48.76 -40.22
C LYS A 38 -96.26 48.56 -41.12
N ILE A 39 -96.10 49.39 -42.14
CA ILE A 39 -94.91 49.44 -42.99
C ILE A 39 -93.69 49.91 -42.17
N GLN A 40 -93.84 50.94 -41.32
CA GLN A 40 -92.79 51.39 -40.40
C GLN A 40 -92.43 50.32 -39.37
N PHE A 41 -93.41 49.58 -38.84
CA PHE A 41 -93.18 48.47 -37.91
C PHE A 41 -92.49 47.30 -38.61
N GLN A 42 -92.86 46.98 -39.85
CA GLN A 42 -92.18 45.97 -40.65
C GLN A 42 -90.76 46.40 -41.04
N SER A 43 -90.52 47.67 -41.37
CA SER A 43 -89.18 48.20 -41.65
C SER A 43 -88.32 48.23 -40.39
N LEU A 44 -88.85 48.69 -39.25
CA LEU A 44 -88.18 48.64 -37.94
C LEU A 44 -87.88 47.19 -37.52
N LYS A 45 -88.78 46.25 -37.79
CA LYS A 45 -88.56 44.82 -37.53
C LYS A 45 -87.45 44.26 -38.42
N TYR A 46 -87.39 44.66 -39.69
CA TYR A 46 -86.33 44.28 -40.62
C TYR A 46 -84.99 44.91 -40.22
N ASP A 47 -84.97 46.19 -39.85
CA ASP A 47 -83.78 46.90 -39.38
C ASP A 47 -83.28 46.33 -38.06
N TYR A 48 -84.18 45.96 -37.15
CA TYR A 48 -83.86 45.28 -35.91
C TYR A 48 -83.30 43.88 -36.17
N SER A 49 -83.91 43.10 -37.06
CA SER A 49 -83.38 41.79 -37.48
C SER A 49 -82.01 41.92 -38.15
N ASN A 50 -81.79 42.95 -38.98
CA ASN A 50 -80.51 43.20 -39.61
C ASN A 50 -79.45 43.68 -38.61
N ALA A 51 -79.83 44.47 -37.62
CA ALA A 51 -78.94 44.86 -36.53
C ALA A 51 -78.55 43.61 -35.72
N ILE A 52 -79.50 42.75 -35.35
CA ILE A 52 -79.21 41.47 -34.68
C ILE A 52 -78.24 40.63 -35.51
N ASN A 53 -78.52 40.43 -36.81
CA ASN A 53 -77.64 39.65 -37.68
C ASN A 53 -76.23 40.27 -37.78
N LYS A 54 -76.10 41.60 -37.82
CA LYS A 54 -74.80 42.28 -37.82
C LYS A 54 -74.07 42.09 -36.49
N TRP A 55 -74.77 42.22 -35.37
CA TRP A 55 -74.21 41.96 -34.04
C TRP A 55 -73.77 40.51 -33.89
N ASP A 56 -74.55 39.54 -34.36
CA ASP A 56 -74.20 38.13 -34.34
C ASP A 56 -72.99 37.83 -35.24
N MET A 57 -72.92 38.43 -36.43
CA MET A 57 -71.75 38.31 -37.30
C MET A 57 -70.49 38.95 -36.71
N GLU A 58 -70.62 40.12 -36.08
CA GLU A 58 -69.52 40.77 -35.35
C GLU A 58 -69.09 39.94 -34.14
N LYS A 59 -70.03 39.37 -33.38
CA LYS A 59 -69.75 38.47 -32.27
C LYS A 59 -68.99 37.24 -32.73
N ILE A 60 -69.46 36.58 -33.80
CA ILE A 60 -68.77 35.42 -34.41
C ILE A 60 -67.36 35.81 -34.89
N ASN A 61 -67.19 37.00 -35.48
CA ASN A 61 -65.88 37.47 -35.91
C ASN A 61 -64.94 37.77 -34.73
N MET A 62 -65.47 38.33 -33.64
CA MET A 62 -64.71 38.55 -32.40
C MET A 62 -64.36 37.23 -31.71
N GLU A 63 -65.27 36.26 -31.68
CA GLU A 63 -65.02 34.91 -31.17
C GLU A 63 -63.94 34.19 -31.99
N LYS A 64 -64.00 34.29 -33.34
CA LYS A 64 -62.91 33.79 -34.20
C LYS A 64 -61.59 34.47 -33.93
N ARG A 65 -61.58 35.79 -33.74
CA ARG A 65 -60.37 36.57 -33.45
C ARG A 65 -59.78 36.20 -32.09
N ILE A 66 -60.63 35.99 -31.08
CA ILE A 66 -60.23 35.51 -29.75
C ILE A 66 -59.62 34.12 -29.90
N HIS A 67 -60.27 33.21 -30.63
CA HIS A 67 -59.75 31.86 -30.84
C HIS A 67 -58.42 31.85 -31.61
N GLU A 68 -58.26 32.69 -32.64
CA GLU A 68 -56.98 32.88 -33.34
C GLU A 68 -55.89 33.40 -32.40
N ILE A 69 -56.21 34.34 -31.49
CA ILE A 69 -55.25 34.87 -30.51
C ILE A 69 -54.89 33.80 -29.47
N GLU A 70 -55.87 33.03 -28.99
CA GLU A 70 -55.67 31.92 -28.06
C GLU A 70 -54.78 30.84 -28.68
N GLN A 71 -55.08 30.39 -29.90
CA GLN A 71 -54.24 29.43 -30.63
C GLN A 71 -52.80 29.96 -30.81
N ASN A 72 -52.64 31.22 -31.22
CA ASN A 72 -51.32 31.84 -31.35
C ASN A 72 -50.60 31.99 -29.99
N SER A 73 -51.32 32.18 -28.90
CA SER A 73 -50.75 32.23 -27.54
C SER A 73 -50.29 30.84 -27.12
N GLU A 74 -51.12 29.81 -27.30
CA GLU A 74 -50.78 28.42 -27.01
C GLU A 74 -49.57 27.94 -27.83
N GLU A 75 -49.48 28.28 -29.11
CA GLU A 75 -48.33 27.96 -29.95
C GLU A 75 -47.05 28.64 -29.45
N LYS A 76 -47.13 29.92 -29.05
CA LYS A 76 -45.99 30.63 -28.46
C LYS A 76 -45.59 30.05 -27.12
N GLU A 77 -46.54 29.68 -26.27
CA GLU A 77 -46.28 29.03 -24.97
C GLU A 77 -45.61 27.67 -25.16
N LYS A 78 -46.09 26.85 -26.11
CA LYS A 78 -45.42 25.60 -26.49
C LYS A 78 -43.98 25.86 -26.96
N ARG A 79 -43.78 26.87 -27.80
CA ARG A 79 -42.44 27.23 -28.29
C ARG A 79 -41.52 27.74 -27.17
N ILE A 80 -42.04 28.52 -26.24
CA ILE A 80 -41.30 28.99 -25.06
C ILE A 80 -40.91 27.79 -24.19
N ASN A 81 -41.85 26.87 -23.92
CA ASN A 81 -41.59 25.67 -23.13
C ASN A 81 -40.54 24.75 -23.76
N GLU A 82 -40.55 24.59 -25.09
CA GLU A 82 -39.49 23.89 -25.84
C GLU A 82 -38.14 24.58 -25.66
N LEU A 83 -38.07 25.91 -25.88
CA LEU A 83 -36.84 26.67 -25.72
C LEU A 83 -36.33 26.67 -24.27
N GLU A 84 -37.21 26.65 -23.27
CA GLU A 84 -36.83 26.53 -21.87
C GLU A 84 -36.26 25.15 -21.54
N LYS A 85 -36.84 24.08 -22.09
CA LYS A 85 -36.28 22.72 -21.97
C LYS A 85 -34.91 22.64 -22.62
N ASP A 86 -34.76 23.19 -23.82
CA ASP A 86 -33.47 23.24 -24.52
C ASP A 86 -32.44 24.06 -23.75
N LYS A 87 -32.82 25.21 -23.18
CA LYS A 87 -31.93 26.02 -22.33
C LYS A 87 -31.50 25.27 -21.08
N ARG A 88 -32.41 24.58 -20.39
CA ARG A 88 -32.08 23.76 -19.21
C ARG A 88 -31.13 22.63 -19.58
N PHE A 89 -31.43 21.92 -20.67
CA PHE A 89 -30.57 20.84 -21.17
C PHE A 89 -29.16 21.34 -21.54
N LEU A 90 -29.06 22.47 -22.27
CA LEU A 90 -27.77 23.06 -22.62
C LEU A 90 -27.01 23.57 -21.38
N TYR A 91 -27.71 24.12 -20.39
CA TYR A 91 -27.11 24.56 -19.14
C TYR A 91 -26.57 23.38 -18.33
N GLU A 92 -27.34 22.30 -18.18
CA GLU A 92 -26.90 21.07 -17.52
C GLU A 92 -25.70 20.45 -18.23
N LYS A 93 -25.72 20.38 -19.57
CA LYS A 93 -24.58 19.90 -20.35
C LYS A 93 -23.35 20.79 -20.17
N HIS A 94 -23.51 22.11 -20.20
CA HIS A 94 -22.41 23.04 -19.96
C HIS A 94 -21.86 22.94 -18.53
N LYS A 95 -22.74 22.71 -17.54
CA LYS A 95 -22.34 22.51 -16.14
C LYS A 95 -21.52 21.24 -15.99
N LEU A 96 -21.98 20.12 -16.56
CA LEU A 96 -21.24 18.85 -16.57
C LEU A 96 -19.88 19.00 -17.26
N GLN A 97 -19.84 19.64 -18.44
CA GLN A 97 -18.58 19.91 -19.15
C GLN A 97 -17.64 20.82 -18.34
N SER A 98 -18.17 21.82 -17.63
CA SER A 98 -17.37 22.67 -16.75
C SER A 98 -16.80 21.89 -15.57
N GLU A 99 -17.58 20.97 -14.97
CA GLU A 99 -17.12 20.10 -13.89
C GLU A 99 -16.05 19.12 -14.39
N GLU A 100 -16.21 18.54 -15.58
CA GLU A 100 -15.20 17.69 -16.23
C GLU A 100 -13.90 18.46 -16.50
N ILE A 101 -14.00 19.68 -17.04
CA ILE A 101 -12.82 20.54 -17.29
C ILE A 101 -12.11 20.90 -15.98
N LEU A 102 -12.85 21.15 -14.89
CA LEU A 102 -12.26 21.43 -13.58
C LEU A 102 -11.54 20.20 -13.04
N LYS A 103 -12.16 19.02 -13.09
CA LYS A 103 -11.52 17.75 -12.69
C LYS A 103 -10.24 17.48 -13.49
N LEU A 104 -10.29 17.62 -14.81
CA LEU A 104 -9.13 17.44 -15.68
C LEU A 104 -8.01 18.46 -15.38
N LYS A 105 -8.36 19.71 -15.02
CA LYS A 105 -7.37 20.71 -14.60
C LYS A 105 -6.74 20.36 -13.25
N GLU A 106 -7.53 19.88 -12.30
CA GLU A 106 -7.06 19.44 -10.99
C GLU A 106 -6.12 18.23 -11.13
N GLU A 107 -6.53 17.21 -11.89
CA GLU A 107 -5.72 16.04 -12.22
C GLU A 107 -4.41 16.42 -12.93
N TYR A 108 -4.47 17.30 -13.94
CA TYR A 108 -3.27 17.80 -14.61
C TYR A 108 -2.35 18.59 -13.68
N SER A 109 -2.91 19.40 -12.77
CA SER A 109 -2.14 20.14 -11.78
C SER A 109 -1.45 19.23 -10.76
N ALA A 110 -2.13 18.16 -10.32
CA ALA A 110 -1.59 17.16 -9.42
C ALA A 110 -0.46 16.37 -10.09
N GLN A 111 -0.68 15.88 -11.31
CA GLN A 111 0.36 15.21 -12.10
C GLN A 111 1.57 16.12 -12.34
N LYS A 112 1.34 17.41 -12.65
CA LYS A 112 2.42 18.38 -12.81
C LYS A 112 3.23 18.55 -11.51
N GLN A 113 2.58 18.64 -10.35
CA GLN A 113 3.25 18.72 -9.06
C GLN A 113 4.07 17.46 -8.74
N GLU A 114 3.53 16.27 -9.04
CA GLU A 114 4.25 15.00 -8.89
C GLU A 114 5.49 14.94 -9.78
N TYR A 115 5.38 15.34 -11.04
CA TYR A 115 6.52 15.40 -11.96
C TYR A 115 7.54 16.45 -11.52
N GLU A 116 7.12 17.63 -11.08
CA GLU A 116 8.02 18.65 -10.54
C GLU A 116 8.74 18.16 -9.28
N TRP A 117 8.04 17.48 -8.38
CA TRP A 117 8.64 16.87 -7.19
C TRP A 117 9.68 15.80 -7.58
N LYS A 118 9.33 14.92 -8.52
CA LYS A 118 10.23 13.88 -9.02
C LYS A 118 11.46 14.47 -9.74
N ILE A 119 11.29 15.55 -10.50
CA ILE A 119 12.40 16.28 -11.13
C ILE A 119 13.31 16.88 -10.07
N ARG A 120 12.77 17.53 -9.03
CA ARG A 120 13.56 18.11 -7.94
C ARG A 120 14.32 17.03 -7.17
N GLU A 121 13.68 15.89 -6.89
CA GLU A 121 14.34 14.77 -6.21
C GLU A 121 15.44 14.16 -7.07
N LEU A 122 15.21 13.96 -8.37
CA LEU A 122 16.24 13.49 -9.30
C LEU A 122 17.40 14.50 -9.44
N GLN A 123 17.12 15.80 -9.42
CA GLN A 123 18.14 16.84 -9.40
C GLN A 123 18.95 16.81 -8.10
N ARG A 124 18.28 16.60 -6.95
CA ARG A 124 18.93 16.45 -5.63
C ARG A 124 19.84 15.23 -5.61
N ILE A 125 19.36 14.08 -6.06
CA ILE A 125 20.16 12.86 -6.19
C ILE A 125 21.35 13.10 -7.13
N SER A 126 21.13 13.72 -8.29
CA SER A 126 22.22 14.04 -9.22
C SER A 126 23.27 15.00 -8.62
N SER A 127 22.86 15.97 -7.80
CA SER A 127 23.81 16.85 -7.10
C SER A 127 24.63 16.08 -6.06
N ILE A 128 24.00 15.21 -5.28
CA ILE A 128 24.66 14.37 -4.27
C ILE A 128 25.63 13.39 -4.94
N ASP A 129 25.23 12.76 -6.06
CA ASP A 129 26.10 11.85 -6.80
C ASP A 129 27.30 12.58 -7.42
N LYS A 130 27.12 13.83 -7.85
CA LYS A 130 28.23 14.68 -8.32
C LYS A 130 29.18 15.02 -7.18
N GLU A 131 28.68 15.41 -6.02
CA GLU A 131 29.48 15.68 -4.82
C GLU A 131 30.26 14.44 -4.38
N ASN A 132 29.60 13.29 -4.26
CA ASN A 132 30.23 12.01 -3.96
C ASN A 132 31.31 11.62 -4.99
N SER A 133 31.08 11.91 -6.29
CA SER A 133 32.07 11.67 -7.34
C SER A 133 33.28 12.61 -7.19
N THR A 134 33.07 13.88 -6.85
CA THR A 134 34.16 14.82 -6.61
C THR A 134 34.97 14.45 -5.37
N ASP A 135 34.31 14.00 -4.30
CA ASP A 135 34.96 13.57 -3.06
C ASP A 135 35.80 12.32 -3.29
N ARG A 136 35.24 11.30 -3.96
CA ARG A 136 36.00 10.11 -4.37
C ARG A 136 37.22 10.45 -5.23
N LYS A 137 37.08 11.36 -6.20
CA LYS A 137 38.21 11.83 -7.03
C LYS A 137 39.27 12.57 -6.20
N ASN A 138 38.85 13.34 -5.20
CA ASN A 138 39.77 14.03 -4.30
C ASN A 138 40.51 13.06 -3.38
N GLU A 139 39.81 12.05 -2.85
CA GLU A 139 40.41 10.95 -2.10
C GLU A 139 41.42 10.18 -2.95
N GLU A 140 41.04 9.74 -4.16
CA GLU A 140 41.92 9.08 -5.11
C GLU A 140 43.17 9.93 -5.41
N ARG A 141 43.01 11.23 -5.69
CA ARG A 141 44.15 12.15 -5.88
C ARG A 141 45.05 12.24 -4.66
N SER A 142 44.47 12.28 -3.45
CA SER A 142 45.25 12.31 -2.21
C SER A 142 46.04 11.01 -2.00
N THR A 143 45.44 9.86 -2.30
CA THR A 143 46.11 8.56 -2.22
C THR A 143 47.20 8.43 -3.26
N LEU A 144 46.95 8.84 -4.51
CA LEU A 144 47.93 8.87 -5.59
C LEU A 144 49.12 9.77 -5.23
N ASN A 145 48.88 10.98 -4.71
CA ASN A 145 49.95 11.87 -4.27
C ASN A 145 50.76 11.24 -3.11
N SER A 146 50.10 10.52 -2.19
CA SER A 146 50.79 9.82 -1.11
C SER A 146 51.65 8.65 -1.62
N LEU A 147 51.16 7.92 -2.62
CA LEU A 147 51.86 6.82 -3.26
C LEU A 147 53.03 7.33 -4.10
N GLN A 148 52.85 8.41 -4.85
CA GLN A 148 53.93 9.09 -5.59
C GLN A 148 55.04 9.54 -4.65
N ARG A 149 54.71 10.19 -3.52
CA ARG A 149 55.72 10.53 -2.50
C ARG A 149 56.44 9.30 -1.96
N LYS A 150 55.73 8.20 -1.72
CA LYS A 150 56.36 6.93 -1.30
C LYS A 150 57.30 6.39 -2.38
N ILE A 151 56.89 6.39 -3.64
CA ILE A 151 57.71 5.98 -4.79
C ILE A 151 58.96 6.85 -4.87
N GLU A 152 58.83 8.17 -4.85
CA GLU A 152 59.97 9.10 -4.86
C GLU A 152 60.93 8.83 -3.69
N THR A 153 60.42 8.58 -2.48
CA THR A 153 61.29 8.24 -1.33
C THR A 153 61.99 6.89 -1.49
N LEU A 154 61.36 5.91 -2.15
CA LEU A 154 61.96 4.61 -2.44
C LEU A 154 63.00 4.72 -3.56
N GLU A 155 62.74 5.53 -4.60
CA GLU A 155 63.69 5.84 -5.66
C GLU A 155 64.92 6.55 -5.11
N LEU A 156 64.76 7.53 -4.22
CA LEU A 156 65.87 8.18 -3.52
C LEU A 156 66.67 7.20 -2.66
N LYS A 157 66.01 6.24 -2.01
CA LYS A 157 66.70 5.18 -1.25
C LYS A 157 67.45 4.22 -2.17
N ASN A 158 66.84 3.79 -3.27
CA ASN A 158 67.47 2.90 -4.24
C ASN A 158 68.69 3.55 -4.88
N THR A 159 68.58 4.79 -5.35
CA THR A 159 69.72 5.55 -5.89
C THR A 159 70.81 5.78 -4.84
N GLY A 160 70.44 5.99 -3.56
CA GLY A 160 71.39 6.03 -2.45
C GLY A 160 72.12 4.70 -2.23
N LEU A 161 71.39 3.57 -2.25
CA LEU A 161 71.97 2.24 -2.14
C LEU A 161 72.86 1.89 -3.33
N GLU A 162 72.46 2.25 -4.56
CA GLU A 162 73.26 2.07 -5.77
C GLU A 162 74.61 2.79 -5.65
N LYS A 163 74.63 4.05 -5.18
CA LYS A 163 75.87 4.79 -4.92
C LYS A 163 76.75 4.13 -3.86
N VAL A 164 76.15 3.57 -2.80
CA VAL A 164 76.89 2.83 -1.77
C VAL A 164 77.49 1.54 -2.35
N VAL A 165 76.74 0.81 -3.17
CA VAL A 165 77.24 -0.40 -3.84
C VAL A 165 78.37 -0.05 -4.82
N GLU A 166 78.25 1.06 -5.55
CA GLU A 166 79.29 1.54 -6.45
C GLU A 166 80.56 1.94 -5.68
N GLY A 167 80.42 2.68 -4.59
CA GLY A 167 81.54 3.01 -3.69
C GLY A 167 82.21 1.76 -3.11
N LEU A 168 81.44 0.74 -2.69
CA LEU A 168 81.98 -0.53 -2.22
C LEU A 168 82.68 -1.32 -3.33
N LYS A 169 82.18 -1.27 -4.58
CA LYS A 169 82.85 -1.88 -5.74
C LYS A 169 84.19 -1.21 -6.02
N ASP A 170 84.27 0.11 -5.92
CA ASP A 170 85.51 0.86 -6.11
C ASP A 170 86.50 0.63 -4.98
N GLU A 171 86.05 0.55 -3.72
CA GLU A 171 86.89 0.12 -2.60
C GLU A 171 87.43 -1.31 -2.82
N LEU A 172 86.59 -2.23 -3.29
CA LEU A 172 86.99 -3.61 -3.58
C LEU A 172 88.02 -3.65 -4.72
N ARG A 173 87.81 -2.87 -5.79
CA ARG A 173 88.80 -2.69 -6.87
C ARG A 173 90.13 -2.15 -6.34
N SER A 174 90.10 -1.10 -5.50
CA SER A 174 91.32 -0.53 -4.92
C SER A 174 92.06 -1.54 -4.03
N LYS A 175 91.33 -2.30 -3.21
CA LYS A 175 91.89 -3.37 -2.38
C LYS A 175 92.44 -4.51 -3.23
N ASN A 176 91.77 -4.90 -4.31
CA ASN A 176 92.29 -5.89 -5.25
C ASN A 176 93.57 -5.41 -5.94
N THR A 177 93.64 -4.13 -6.35
CA THR A 177 94.88 -3.58 -6.89
C THR A 177 96.01 -3.58 -5.86
N LEU A 178 95.70 -3.23 -4.60
CA LEU A 178 96.68 -3.26 -3.51
C LEU A 178 97.12 -4.70 -3.19
N ILE A 179 96.19 -5.66 -3.18
CA ILE A 179 96.50 -7.08 -2.98
C ILE A 179 97.38 -7.57 -4.13
N ASN A 180 97.08 -7.25 -5.38
CA ASN A 180 97.91 -7.62 -6.53
C ASN A 180 99.31 -7.01 -6.44
N GLN A 181 99.43 -5.74 -6.04
CA GLN A 181 100.72 -5.10 -5.78
C GLN A 181 101.47 -5.80 -4.64
N LYS A 182 100.78 -6.14 -3.54
CA LYS A 182 101.38 -6.88 -2.41
C LYS A 182 101.76 -8.31 -2.80
N GLN A 183 101.01 -8.95 -3.69
CA GLN A 183 101.35 -10.27 -4.25
C GLN A 183 102.59 -10.18 -5.14
N GLN A 184 102.71 -9.16 -5.99
CA GLN A 184 103.93 -8.91 -6.78
C GLN A 184 105.13 -8.68 -5.88
N LEU A 185 104.99 -7.80 -4.88
CA LEU A 185 106.03 -7.57 -3.87
C LEU A 185 106.35 -8.83 -3.05
N LEU A 186 105.37 -9.70 -2.78
CA LEU A 186 105.60 -10.98 -2.12
C LEU A 186 106.33 -11.97 -3.02
N ILE A 187 106.09 -11.97 -4.33
CA ILE A 187 106.85 -12.79 -5.29
C ILE A 187 108.29 -12.29 -5.33
N GLU A 188 108.53 -10.99 -5.46
CA GLU A 188 109.85 -10.38 -5.41
C GLU A 188 110.56 -10.65 -4.06
N ALA A 189 109.83 -10.52 -2.94
CA ALA A 189 110.34 -10.83 -1.63
C ALA A 189 110.60 -12.34 -1.44
N ASN A 190 109.80 -13.22 -2.04
CA ASN A 190 110.01 -14.68 -2.02
C ASN A 190 111.23 -15.06 -2.87
N GLU A 191 111.47 -14.40 -4.00
CA GLU A 191 112.72 -14.58 -4.77
C GLU A 191 113.94 -14.09 -3.98
N LEU A 192 113.81 -12.97 -3.28
CA LEU A 192 114.83 -12.48 -2.35
C LEU A 192 114.99 -13.41 -1.15
N ILE A 193 113.91 -13.99 -0.62
CA ILE A 193 113.94 -15.00 0.45
C ILE A 193 114.53 -16.29 -0.07
N ASP A 194 114.32 -16.74 -1.31
CA ASP A 194 115.00 -17.92 -1.87
C ASP A 194 116.50 -17.64 -2.04
N ASN A 195 116.86 -16.43 -2.43
CA ASN A 195 118.25 -15.97 -2.50
C ASN A 195 118.88 -15.82 -1.10
N LEU A 196 118.11 -15.40 -0.10
CA LEU A 196 118.51 -15.32 1.29
C LEU A 196 118.44 -16.67 1.99
N GLN A 197 117.58 -17.62 1.60
CA GLN A 197 117.47 -18.99 2.10
C GLN A 197 118.63 -19.85 1.57
N LYS A 198 119.11 -19.57 0.36
CA LYS A 198 120.43 -20.03 -0.10
C LYS A 198 121.57 -19.50 0.78
N LYS A 199 121.43 -18.31 1.37
CA LYS A 199 122.36 -17.69 2.35
C LYS A 199 122.05 -18.03 3.82
N LYS A 200 120.86 -18.56 4.12
CA LYS A 200 120.34 -18.91 5.45
C LYS A 200 120.47 -20.40 5.72
N ARG A 201 120.59 -21.25 4.69
CA ARG A 201 121.11 -22.62 4.86
C ARG A 201 122.56 -22.64 5.36
N SER A 202 123.28 -21.52 5.31
CA SER A 202 124.62 -21.32 5.89
C SER A 202 124.64 -20.59 7.23
N SER A 203 123.51 -20.14 7.78
CA SER A 203 123.48 -19.47 9.09
C SER A 203 122.12 -19.66 9.74
N GLU A 204 122.13 -20.14 10.98
CA GLU A 204 121.01 -20.30 11.91
C GLU A 204 120.49 -21.75 12.09
N ILE A 205 121.38 -22.59 12.62
CA ILE A 205 121.06 -23.34 13.85
C ILE A 205 121.02 -22.29 14.98
N GLU A 206 120.10 -22.46 15.94
CA GLU A 206 119.80 -21.62 17.12
C GLU A 206 118.70 -20.55 16.84
N THR A 207 117.47 -20.67 17.33
CA THR A 207 117.09 -20.74 18.75
C THR A 207 115.61 -21.17 18.84
N ASN A 208 115.30 -22.19 19.65
CA ASN A 208 113.97 -22.82 19.67
C ASN A 208 113.01 -22.37 20.78
N ASP A 209 113.45 -21.64 21.82
CA ASP A 209 112.58 -21.48 23.00
C ASP A 209 111.77 -20.18 23.05
N SER A 210 111.99 -19.24 22.12
CA SER A 210 111.09 -18.08 21.93
C SER A 210 109.93 -18.40 20.98
N ASN A 211 110.03 -19.46 20.19
CA ASN A 211 109.06 -19.78 19.14
C ASN A 211 107.80 -20.41 19.71
N ASP A 212 107.90 -21.25 20.74
CA ASP A 212 106.74 -21.95 21.31
C ASP A 212 105.77 -20.99 22.03
N ILE A 213 106.26 -19.93 22.69
CA ILE A 213 105.41 -18.87 23.28
C ILE A 213 104.77 -18.02 22.17
N LYS A 214 105.48 -17.78 21.06
CA LYS A 214 104.93 -17.05 19.91
C LYS A 214 103.92 -17.90 19.13
N ILE A 215 104.12 -19.20 19.03
CA ILE A 215 103.22 -20.17 18.40
C ILE A 215 101.95 -20.30 19.24
N LEU A 216 102.06 -20.45 20.57
CA LEU A 216 100.88 -20.49 21.45
C LEU A 216 100.09 -19.17 21.40
N ASN A 217 100.75 -18.02 21.39
CA ASN A 217 100.06 -16.73 21.23
C ASN A 217 99.42 -16.58 19.84
N ARG A 218 100.03 -17.15 18.79
CA ARG A 218 99.48 -17.16 17.43
C ARG A 218 98.27 -18.08 17.33
N GLU A 219 98.33 -19.26 17.93
CA GLU A 219 97.22 -20.22 17.98
C GLU A 219 96.08 -19.70 18.86
N LEU A 220 96.37 -19.05 19.98
CA LEU A 220 95.36 -18.35 20.79
C LEU A 220 94.74 -17.18 20.03
N PHE A 221 95.54 -16.43 19.25
CA PHE A 221 95.01 -15.36 18.41
C PHE A 221 94.15 -15.91 17.26
N GLU A 222 94.55 -17.02 16.65
CA GLU A 222 93.78 -17.73 15.62
C GLU A 222 92.47 -18.27 16.22
N GLN A 223 92.49 -18.89 17.40
CA GLN A 223 91.29 -19.34 18.12
C GLN A 223 90.39 -18.17 18.52
N LEU A 224 90.94 -17.05 19.03
CA LEU A 224 90.18 -15.85 19.33
C LEU A 224 89.59 -15.22 18.06
N SER A 225 90.31 -15.24 16.95
CA SER A 225 89.80 -14.77 15.66
C SER A 225 88.69 -15.67 15.12
N TYR A 226 88.81 -16.99 15.32
CA TYR A 226 87.83 -17.99 14.95
C TYR A 226 86.57 -17.88 15.81
N ILE A 227 86.71 -17.72 17.13
CA ILE A 227 85.60 -17.44 18.06
C ILE A 227 84.90 -16.15 17.67
N LYS A 228 85.64 -15.05 17.41
CA LYS A 228 85.03 -13.81 16.90
C LYS A 228 84.33 -13.99 15.55
N SER A 229 84.83 -14.87 14.69
CA SER A 229 84.18 -15.19 13.42
C SER A 229 82.88 -16.00 13.63
N LEU A 230 82.87 -16.93 14.59
CA LEU A 230 81.71 -17.71 14.99
C LEU A 230 80.67 -16.83 15.68
N GLU A 231 81.08 -15.93 16.57
CA GLU A 231 80.20 -14.94 17.20
C GLU A 231 79.56 -14.02 16.15
N LYS A 232 80.33 -13.53 15.17
CA LYS A 232 79.78 -12.76 14.04
C LYS A 232 78.79 -13.57 13.21
N LYS A 233 79.07 -14.85 12.93
CA LYS A 233 78.15 -15.74 12.21
C LYS A 233 76.89 -16.01 13.03
N ASN A 234 77.01 -16.29 14.32
CA ASN A 234 75.90 -16.56 15.22
C ASN A 234 75.01 -15.31 15.40
N PHE A 235 75.62 -14.13 15.46
CA PHE A 235 74.90 -12.86 15.47
C PHE A 235 74.17 -12.58 14.14
N ARG A 236 74.80 -12.87 13.00
CA ARG A 236 74.16 -12.76 11.67
C ARG A 236 72.98 -13.73 11.55
N GLN A 237 73.17 -14.99 11.93
CA GLN A 237 72.11 -16.00 11.95
C GLN A 237 70.98 -15.61 12.92
N SER A 238 71.29 -15.06 14.10
CA SER A 238 70.27 -14.56 15.02
C SER A 238 69.45 -13.41 14.42
N LYS A 239 70.11 -12.50 13.68
CA LYS A 239 69.41 -11.43 12.94
C LYS A 239 68.55 -11.97 11.82
N GLU A 240 69.06 -12.90 11.01
CA GLU A 240 68.30 -13.57 9.95
C GLU A 240 67.10 -14.33 10.53
N LEU A 241 67.28 -15.06 11.63
CA LEU A 241 66.18 -15.75 12.33
C LEU A 241 65.14 -14.77 12.89
N LYS A 242 65.54 -13.60 13.37
CA LYS A 242 64.60 -12.55 13.78
C LYS A 242 63.81 -12.02 12.59
N GLN A 243 64.49 -11.70 11.49
CA GLN A 243 63.85 -11.24 10.25
C GLN A 243 62.90 -12.29 9.67
N LEU A 244 63.29 -13.57 9.67
CA LEU A 244 62.46 -14.68 9.22
C LEU A 244 61.25 -14.91 10.13
N ARG A 245 61.38 -14.69 11.45
CA ARG A 245 60.24 -14.75 12.38
C ARG A 245 59.27 -13.59 12.17
N GLU A 246 59.79 -12.40 11.89
CA GLU A 246 58.97 -11.23 11.56
C GLU A 246 58.23 -11.41 10.23
N SER A 247 58.90 -11.94 9.20
CA SER A 247 58.26 -12.27 7.93
C SER A 247 57.28 -13.43 8.05
N HIS A 248 57.55 -14.44 8.89
CA HIS A 248 56.60 -15.52 9.15
C HIS A 248 55.32 -15.00 9.82
N LYS A 249 55.43 -14.04 10.75
CA LYS A 249 54.26 -13.38 11.35
C LYS A 249 53.46 -12.61 10.31
N SER A 250 54.11 -11.85 9.43
CA SER A 250 53.38 -11.15 8.36
C SER A 250 52.74 -12.13 7.37
N ILE A 251 53.40 -13.24 7.04
CA ILE A 251 52.83 -14.31 6.22
C ILE A 251 51.63 -14.97 6.92
N GLN A 252 51.66 -15.19 8.23
CA GLN A 252 50.52 -15.71 8.98
C GLN A 252 49.32 -14.76 8.94
N MET A 253 49.54 -13.45 9.16
CA MET A 253 48.48 -12.46 9.02
C MET A 253 47.89 -12.47 7.60
N LEU A 254 48.73 -12.53 6.57
CA LEU A 254 48.28 -12.64 5.18
C LEU A 254 47.52 -13.96 4.89
N GLN A 255 47.88 -15.06 5.56
CA GLN A 255 47.15 -16.33 5.45
C GLN A 255 45.79 -16.28 6.12
N GLU A 256 45.66 -15.59 7.25
CA GLU A 256 44.38 -15.34 7.93
C GLU A 256 43.50 -14.43 7.09
N GLU A 257 44.03 -13.31 6.61
CA GLU A 257 43.32 -12.41 5.69
C GLU A 257 42.89 -13.14 4.40
N LYS A 258 43.75 -14.01 3.86
CA LYS A 258 43.40 -14.85 2.70
C LYS A 258 42.25 -15.81 3.03
N LYS A 259 42.25 -16.46 4.19
CA LYS A 259 41.16 -17.36 4.61
C LYS A 259 39.85 -16.59 4.83
N ASP A 260 39.93 -15.39 5.39
CA ASP A 260 38.77 -14.52 5.58
C ASP A 260 38.19 -14.07 4.24
N LEU A 261 39.04 -13.69 3.28
CA LEU A 261 38.63 -13.37 1.91
C LEU A 261 38.05 -14.59 1.18
N GLU A 262 38.62 -15.79 1.36
CA GLU A 262 38.07 -17.04 0.83
C GLU A 262 36.70 -17.36 1.44
N PHE A 263 36.51 -17.10 2.74
CA PHE A 263 35.22 -17.27 3.39
C PHE A 263 34.19 -16.26 2.88
N GLN A 264 34.57 -14.99 2.73
CA GLN A 264 33.71 -13.96 2.14
C GLN A 264 33.34 -14.30 0.69
N LEU A 265 34.28 -14.82 -0.10
CA LEU A 265 34.00 -15.29 -1.46
C LEU A 265 32.98 -16.43 -1.48
N LYS A 266 33.12 -17.43 -0.60
CA LYS A 266 32.13 -18.50 -0.47
C LYS A 266 30.75 -17.97 -0.10
N LEU A 267 30.67 -17.02 0.83
CA LEU A 267 29.41 -16.40 1.22
C LEU A 267 28.80 -15.60 0.06
N MET A 268 29.63 -14.91 -0.74
CA MET A 268 29.18 -14.24 -1.97
C MET A 268 28.71 -15.24 -3.03
N ASP A 269 29.34 -16.40 -3.16
CA ASP A 269 28.92 -17.47 -4.07
C ASP A 269 27.58 -18.09 -3.61
N ASP A 270 27.38 -18.31 -2.31
CA ASP A 270 26.10 -18.76 -1.74
C ASP A 270 24.98 -17.72 -2.00
N LEU A 271 25.28 -16.43 -1.86
CA LEU A 271 24.33 -15.35 -2.17
C LEU A 271 24.03 -15.29 -3.66
N ARG A 272 25.02 -15.49 -4.54
CA ARG A 272 24.82 -15.58 -5.99
C ARG A 272 23.97 -16.78 -6.37
N GLN A 273 24.14 -17.91 -5.69
CA GLN A 273 23.29 -19.09 -5.91
C GLN A 273 21.84 -18.79 -5.51
N ARG A 274 21.61 -18.21 -4.31
CA ARG A 274 20.26 -17.81 -3.87
C ARG A 274 19.63 -16.75 -4.78
N LEU A 275 20.43 -15.80 -5.25
CA LEU A 275 19.99 -14.81 -6.24
C LEU A 275 19.57 -15.52 -7.53
N GLY A 276 20.37 -16.47 -8.03
CA GLY A 276 20.04 -17.24 -9.22
C GLY A 276 18.78 -18.10 -9.05
N GLU A 277 18.61 -18.74 -7.90
CA GLU A 277 17.38 -19.49 -7.55
C GLU A 277 16.16 -18.56 -7.54
N SER A 278 16.26 -17.40 -6.89
CA SER A 278 15.18 -16.40 -6.84
C SER A 278 14.89 -15.77 -8.20
N GLU A 279 15.91 -15.51 -9.02
CA GLU A 279 15.77 -15.03 -10.39
C GLU A 279 15.07 -16.09 -11.27
N MET A 280 15.39 -17.37 -11.07
CA MET A 280 14.73 -18.48 -11.75
C MET A 280 13.27 -18.62 -11.32
N GLU A 281 12.96 -18.52 -10.03
CA GLU A 281 11.59 -18.44 -9.51
C GLU A 281 10.83 -17.25 -10.09
N CYS A 282 11.43 -16.05 -10.06
CA CYS A 282 10.84 -14.86 -10.67
C CYS A 282 10.61 -15.04 -12.17
N ALA A 283 11.51 -15.70 -12.88
CA ALA A 283 11.35 -15.99 -14.31
C ALA A 283 10.22 -17.00 -14.56
N ILE A 284 10.09 -18.03 -13.71
CA ILE A 284 8.98 -18.99 -13.76
C ILE A 284 7.66 -18.27 -13.50
N LEU A 285 7.55 -17.49 -12.42
CA LEU A 285 6.35 -16.72 -12.09
C LEU A 285 5.99 -15.70 -13.18
N LYS A 286 6.98 -15.05 -13.80
CA LYS A 286 6.76 -14.15 -14.96
C LYS A 286 6.27 -14.92 -16.18
N ARG A 287 6.80 -16.12 -16.46
CA ARG A 287 6.30 -16.99 -17.55
C ARG A 287 4.88 -17.46 -17.27
N GLU A 288 4.58 -17.86 -16.04
CA GLU A 288 3.23 -18.22 -15.63
C GLU A 288 2.28 -17.03 -15.77
N LYS A 289 2.68 -15.83 -15.29
CA LYS A 289 1.89 -14.61 -15.47
C LYS A 289 1.67 -14.29 -16.94
N ALA A 290 2.69 -14.45 -17.79
CA ALA A 290 2.54 -14.26 -19.22
C ALA A 290 1.60 -15.30 -19.85
N ALA A 291 1.67 -16.56 -19.43
CA ALA A 291 0.74 -17.60 -19.85
C ALA A 291 -0.70 -17.29 -19.42
N TRP A 292 -0.90 -16.79 -18.19
CA TRP A 292 -2.20 -16.30 -17.72
C TRP A 292 -2.68 -15.09 -18.50
N ALA A 293 -1.81 -14.14 -18.82
CA ALA A 293 -2.13 -12.96 -19.62
C ALA A 293 -2.45 -13.30 -21.09
N VAL A 294 -1.94 -14.40 -21.62
CA VAL A 294 -2.33 -14.91 -22.95
C VAL A 294 -3.66 -15.67 -22.87
N TYR A 295 -3.92 -16.38 -21.77
CA TYR A 295 -5.16 -17.12 -21.57
C TYR A 295 -6.37 -16.21 -21.28
N LEU A 296 -6.15 -15.14 -20.52
CA LEU A 296 -7.12 -14.06 -20.28
C LEU A 296 -6.98 -13.05 -21.43
N ASN A 297 -7.94 -13.03 -22.36
CA ASN A 297 -7.95 -12.04 -23.43
C ASN A 297 -8.02 -10.61 -22.84
N ASP A 298 -7.65 -9.58 -23.62
CA ASP A 298 -7.67 -8.16 -23.17
C ASP A 298 -9.05 -7.68 -22.63
N ASP A 299 -10.14 -8.37 -22.99
CA ASP A 299 -11.49 -8.12 -22.48
C ASP A 299 -11.74 -8.82 -21.13
N ASP A 300 -11.17 -10.01 -20.88
CA ASP A 300 -11.28 -10.74 -19.60
C ASP A 300 -10.35 -10.15 -18.52
N GLN A 301 -9.27 -9.46 -18.92
CA GLN A 301 -8.33 -8.81 -17.99
C GLN A 301 -8.90 -7.56 -17.31
N ARG A 302 -9.93 -6.92 -17.88
CA ARG A 302 -10.58 -5.74 -17.27
C ARG A 302 -11.50 -6.11 -16.11
N ASP A 303 -11.98 -7.35 -16.09
CA ASP A 303 -12.93 -7.83 -15.09
C ASP A 303 -12.25 -8.47 -13.88
N PHE A 304 -10.95 -8.81 -13.97
CA PHE A 304 -10.22 -9.50 -12.90
C PHE A 304 -8.86 -8.88 -12.59
N ASP A 305 -8.77 -8.14 -11.47
CA ASP A 305 -7.53 -7.52 -10.97
C ASP A 305 -6.50 -8.52 -10.42
N SER A 306 -6.90 -9.76 -10.13
CA SER A 306 -6.04 -10.78 -9.52
C SER A 306 -6.46 -12.21 -9.88
N PRO A 307 -5.52 -13.16 -10.03
CA PRO A 307 -5.84 -14.59 -10.12
C PRO A 307 -6.69 -15.09 -8.94
N LYS A 308 -6.57 -14.46 -7.77
CA LYS A 308 -7.44 -14.73 -6.62
C LYS A 308 -8.89 -14.35 -6.92
N ALA A 309 -9.13 -13.20 -7.54
CA ALA A 309 -10.47 -12.75 -7.92
C ALA A 309 -11.11 -13.72 -8.93
N LEU A 310 -10.36 -14.17 -9.94
CA LEU A 310 -10.80 -15.21 -10.88
C LEU A 310 -11.15 -16.53 -10.16
N SER A 311 -10.34 -16.95 -9.19
CA SER A 311 -10.62 -18.17 -8.42
C SER A 311 -11.87 -18.04 -7.55
N LEU A 312 -12.14 -16.85 -7.01
CA LEU A 312 -13.34 -16.56 -6.23
C LEU A 312 -14.58 -16.55 -7.11
N THR A 313 -14.54 -15.90 -8.28
CA THR A 313 -15.67 -15.89 -9.22
C THR A 313 -15.93 -17.27 -9.81
N LEU A 314 -14.89 -18.04 -10.10
CA LEU A 314 -15.04 -19.45 -10.51
C LEU A 314 -15.64 -20.29 -9.37
N ALA A 315 -15.20 -20.09 -8.13
CA ALA A 315 -15.80 -20.75 -6.96
C ALA A 315 -17.27 -20.35 -6.76
N GLN A 316 -17.61 -19.07 -6.96
CA GLN A 316 -18.99 -18.57 -6.95
C GLN A 316 -19.81 -19.22 -8.05
N GLN A 317 -19.36 -19.20 -9.30
CA GLN A 317 -20.05 -19.86 -10.42
C GLN A 317 -20.24 -21.36 -10.20
N ARG A 318 -19.26 -22.05 -9.58
CA ARG A 318 -19.42 -23.47 -9.19
C ARG A 318 -20.50 -23.66 -8.14
N ILE A 319 -20.56 -22.78 -7.14
CA ILE A 319 -21.61 -22.81 -6.11
C ILE A 319 -22.98 -22.49 -6.72
N GLU A 320 -23.04 -21.53 -7.64
CA GLU A 320 -24.27 -21.18 -8.35
C GLU A 320 -24.76 -22.29 -9.26
N ASN A 321 -23.87 -22.92 -10.02
CA ASN A 321 -24.20 -24.07 -10.83
C ASN A 321 -24.69 -25.23 -9.96
N ALA A 322 -24.04 -25.51 -8.83
CA ALA A 322 -24.51 -26.51 -7.88
C ALA A 322 -25.92 -26.18 -7.35
N ALA A 323 -26.15 -24.94 -6.92
CA ALA A 323 -27.45 -24.48 -6.44
C ALA A 323 -28.53 -24.53 -7.54
N LEU A 324 -28.19 -24.21 -8.80
CA LEU A 324 -29.10 -24.34 -9.94
C LEU A 324 -29.41 -25.79 -10.26
N THR A 325 -28.43 -26.70 -10.20
CA THR A 325 -28.66 -28.13 -10.38
C THR A 325 -29.52 -28.73 -9.27
N GLU A 326 -29.34 -28.29 -8.02
CA GLU A 326 -30.21 -28.68 -6.90
C GLU A 326 -31.64 -28.17 -7.14
N LYS A 327 -31.82 -26.89 -7.50
CA LYS A 327 -33.14 -26.34 -7.87
C LYS A 327 -33.78 -27.11 -9.01
N TYR A 328 -33.01 -27.43 -10.05
CA TYR A 328 -33.49 -28.20 -11.20
C TYR A 328 -33.95 -29.60 -10.75
N SER A 329 -33.16 -30.28 -9.92
CA SER A 329 -33.55 -31.60 -9.38
C SER A 329 -34.84 -31.53 -8.53
N ILE A 330 -34.99 -30.50 -7.70
CA ILE A 330 -36.20 -30.28 -6.90
C ILE A 330 -37.40 -30.04 -7.82
N LEU A 331 -37.26 -29.16 -8.83
CA LEU A 331 -38.31 -28.90 -9.81
C LEU A 331 -38.67 -30.14 -10.62
N GLU A 332 -37.69 -30.94 -11.04
CA GLU A 332 -37.93 -32.21 -11.72
C GLU A 332 -38.69 -33.20 -10.84
N THR A 333 -38.33 -33.32 -9.56
CA THR A 333 -39.08 -34.18 -8.63
C THR A 333 -40.51 -33.69 -8.41
N ALA A 334 -40.71 -32.39 -8.20
CA ALA A 334 -42.03 -31.79 -8.06
C ALA A 334 -42.89 -31.92 -9.33
N LEU A 335 -42.27 -31.85 -10.51
CA LEU A 335 -42.95 -32.06 -11.79
C LEU A 335 -43.38 -33.52 -11.94
N LYS A 336 -42.52 -34.48 -11.59
CA LYS A 336 -42.89 -35.90 -11.56
C LYS A 336 -44.03 -36.18 -10.59
N GLU A 337 -44.02 -35.56 -9.41
CA GLU A 337 -45.13 -35.66 -8.45
C GLU A 337 -46.44 -35.09 -9.01
N LYS A 338 -46.38 -33.92 -9.66
CA LYS A 338 -47.52 -33.29 -10.34
C LYS A 338 -48.04 -34.16 -11.49
N ASP A 339 -47.17 -34.80 -12.26
CA ASP A 339 -47.57 -35.71 -13.34
C ASP A 339 -48.26 -36.96 -12.81
N ILE A 340 -47.77 -37.53 -11.70
CA ILE A 340 -48.43 -38.67 -11.01
C ILE A 340 -49.83 -38.24 -10.53
N LEU A 341 -49.94 -37.07 -9.89
CA LEU A 341 -51.23 -36.52 -9.46
C LEU A 341 -52.15 -36.27 -10.66
N HIS A 342 -51.63 -35.67 -11.74
CA HIS A 342 -52.40 -35.43 -12.95
C HIS A 342 -52.93 -36.73 -13.55
N LEU A 343 -52.09 -37.77 -13.67
CA LEU A 343 -52.51 -39.10 -14.13
C LEU A 343 -53.60 -39.69 -13.23
N SER A 344 -53.46 -39.57 -11.90
CA SER A 344 -54.50 -40.04 -10.96
C SER A 344 -55.83 -39.30 -11.13
N THR A 345 -55.81 -37.97 -11.27
CA THR A 345 -57.01 -37.16 -11.50
C THR A 345 -57.64 -37.45 -12.87
N CYS A 346 -56.84 -37.67 -13.91
CA CYS A 346 -57.34 -38.07 -15.23
C CYS A 346 -58.02 -39.45 -15.18
N LEU A 347 -57.50 -40.38 -14.38
CA LEU A 347 -58.16 -41.68 -14.14
C LEU A 347 -59.48 -41.52 -13.38
N GLU A 348 -59.54 -40.63 -12.40
CA GLU A 348 -60.78 -40.32 -11.68
C GLU A 348 -61.80 -39.63 -12.58
N LEU A 349 -61.38 -38.65 -13.39
CA LEU A 349 -62.24 -38.00 -14.38
C LEU A 349 -62.79 -39.00 -15.39
N LYS A 350 -61.97 -39.96 -15.86
CA LYS A 350 -62.45 -41.07 -16.71
C LYS A 350 -63.48 -41.93 -16.00
N LYS A 351 -63.22 -42.35 -14.75
CA LYS A 351 -64.20 -43.11 -13.96
C LYS A 351 -65.51 -42.35 -13.76
N LEU A 352 -65.44 -41.04 -13.56
CA LEU A 352 -66.62 -40.18 -13.42
C LEU A 352 -67.35 -40.01 -14.75
N SER A 353 -66.63 -39.80 -15.86
CA SER A 353 -67.25 -39.74 -17.19
C SER A 353 -67.92 -41.06 -17.53
N ASP A 354 -67.29 -42.20 -17.24
CA ASP A 354 -67.88 -43.52 -17.46
C ASP A 354 -69.16 -43.69 -16.64
N LYS A 355 -69.15 -43.27 -15.36
CA LYS A 355 -70.35 -43.27 -14.52
C LYS A 355 -71.44 -42.33 -15.03
N ILE A 356 -71.10 -41.17 -15.58
CA ILE A 356 -72.07 -40.24 -16.19
C ILE A 356 -72.71 -40.91 -17.40
N VAL A 357 -71.92 -41.53 -18.28
CA VAL A 357 -72.43 -42.27 -19.44
C VAL A 357 -73.34 -43.42 -18.99
N GLU A 358 -72.95 -44.20 -17.99
CA GLU A 358 -73.81 -45.26 -17.42
C GLU A 358 -75.13 -44.71 -16.87
N LEU A 359 -75.09 -43.55 -16.19
CA LEU A 359 -76.30 -42.90 -15.66
C LEU A 359 -77.17 -42.32 -16.77
N GLU A 360 -76.58 -41.77 -17.82
CA GLU A 360 -77.28 -41.29 -19.01
C GLU A 360 -77.95 -42.46 -19.76
N GLU A 361 -77.28 -43.60 -19.90
CA GLU A 361 -77.87 -44.81 -20.47
C GLU A 361 -79.02 -45.34 -19.63
N LYS A 362 -78.87 -45.39 -18.30
CA LYS A 362 -79.96 -45.76 -17.37
C LYS A 362 -81.13 -44.79 -17.47
N LEU A 363 -80.86 -43.48 -17.50
CA LEU A 363 -81.90 -42.45 -17.65
C LEU A 363 -82.62 -42.60 -18.99
N ASN A 364 -81.89 -42.84 -20.08
CA ASN A 364 -82.47 -43.05 -21.40
C ASN A 364 -83.32 -44.34 -21.46
N TYR A 365 -82.89 -45.40 -20.77
CA TYR A 365 -83.67 -46.63 -20.61
C TYR A 365 -84.97 -46.38 -19.84
N GLU A 366 -84.90 -45.68 -18.70
CA GLU A 366 -86.07 -45.29 -17.92
C GLU A 366 -87.02 -44.38 -18.70
N LEU A 367 -86.50 -43.40 -19.45
CA LEU A 367 -87.31 -42.55 -20.32
C LEU A 367 -88.01 -43.34 -21.43
N ARG A 368 -87.34 -44.31 -22.06
CA ARG A 368 -87.95 -45.20 -23.05
C ARG A 368 -89.03 -46.08 -22.43
N ASN A 369 -88.78 -46.61 -21.24
CA ASN A 369 -89.77 -47.38 -20.49
C ASN A 369 -90.98 -46.54 -20.12
N LYS A 370 -90.75 -45.31 -19.65
CA LYS A 370 -91.81 -44.35 -19.34
C LYS A 370 -92.66 -44.05 -20.58
N LEU A 371 -92.03 -43.73 -21.72
CA LEU A 371 -92.75 -43.52 -22.98
C LEU A 371 -93.54 -44.75 -23.44
N ARG A 372 -93.02 -45.97 -23.21
CA ARG A 372 -93.74 -47.22 -23.51
C ARG A 372 -94.95 -47.39 -22.60
N LEU A 373 -94.80 -47.13 -21.30
CA LEU A 373 -95.88 -47.18 -20.32
C LEU A 373 -96.94 -46.13 -20.60
N GLU A 374 -96.55 -44.88 -20.89
CA GLU A 374 -97.48 -43.81 -21.30
C GLU A 374 -98.26 -44.20 -22.57
N ARG A 375 -97.62 -44.84 -23.57
CA ARG A 375 -98.32 -45.35 -24.75
C ARG A 375 -99.28 -46.49 -24.42
N GLN A 376 -98.89 -47.41 -23.54
CA GLN A 376 -99.74 -48.50 -23.08
C GLN A 376 -100.94 -47.96 -22.29
N GLU A 377 -100.72 -46.95 -21.46
CA GLU A 377 -101.76 -46.24 -20.72
C GLU A 377 -102.77 -45.61 -21.70
N VAL A 378 -102.30 -44.85 -22.70
CA VAL A 378 -103.17 -44.25 -23.73
C VAL A 378 -103.93 -45.31 -24.52
N LEU A 379 -103.32 -46.44 -24.88
CA LEU A 379 -104.02 -47.54 -25.56
C LEU A 379 -105.09 -48.15 -24.67
N SER A 380 -104.78 -48.41 -23.39
CA SER A 380 -105.75 -48.94 -22.44
C SER A 380 -106.89 -47.94 -22.15
N GLN A 381 -106.60 -46.63 -22.12
CA GLN A 381 -107.61 -45.59 -22.01
C GLN A 381 -108.54 -45.59 -23.22
N LYS A 382 -108.00 -45.73 -24.45
CA LYS A 382 -108.82 -45.88 -25.67
C LYS A 382 -109.63 -47.17 -25.70
N GLU A 383 -109.09 -48.28 -25.22
CA GLU A 383 -109.84 -49.53 -25.06
C GLU A 383 -110.98 -49.37 -24.06
N VAL A 384 -110.74 -48.69 -22.94
CA VAL A 384 -111.78 -48.35 -21.95
C VAL A 384 -112.83 -47.43 -22.57
N GLU A 385 -112.44 -46.40 -23.31
CA GLU A 385 -113.36 -45.50 -24.02
C GLU A 385 -114.20 -46.27 -25.04
N LEU A 386 -113.59 -47.17 -25.82
CA LEU A 386 -114.31 -48.00 -26.81
C LEU A 386 -115.26 -48.99 -26.13
N LEU A 387 -114.86 -49.58 -25.00
CA LEU A 387 -115.73 -50.43 -24.18
C LEU A 387 -116.87 -49.64 -23.52
N GLN A 388 -116.61 -48.39 -23.11
CA GLN A 388 -117.63 -47.47 -22.61
C GLN A 388 -118.61 -47.08 -23.72
N GLU A 389 -118.13 -46.77 -24.94
CA GLU A 389 -118.98 -46.51 -26.11
C GLU A 389 -119.80 -47.74 -26.50
N GLN A 390 -119.22 -48.94 -26.46
CA GLN A 390 -119.95 -50.20 -26.66
C GLN A 390 -121.00 -50.45 -25.58
N LEU A 391 -120.68 -50.20 -24.31
CA LEU A 391 -121.65 -50.25 -23.21
C LEU A 391 -122.75 -49.20 -23.41
N ASN A 392 -122.43 -48.01 -23.90
CA ASN A 392 -123.40 -46.98 -24.20
C ASN A 392 -124.27 -47.33 -25.42
N SER A 393 -123.71 -48.00 -26.43
CA SER A 393 -124.50 -48.53 -27.56
C SER A 393 -125.39 -49.69 -27.11
N TYR A 394 -124.91 -50.61 -26.27
CA TYR A 394 -125.75 -51.66 -25.68
C TYR A 394 -126.84 -51.08 -24.78
N ASN A 395 -126.52 -50.08 -23.95
CA ASN A 395 -127.51 -49.37 -23.15
C ASN A 395 -128.55 -48.67 -24.04
N SER A 396 -128.15 -48.09 -25.19
CA SER A 396 -129.09 -47.45 -26.11
C SER A 396 -129.89 -48.45 -26.96
N GLU A 397 -129.31 -49.59 -27.35
CA GLU A 397 -130.02 -50.71 -27.99
C GLU A 397 -131.00 -51.39 -27.02
N GLU A 398 -130.62 -51.62 -25.76
CA GLU A 398 -131.53 -52.10 -24.71
C GLU A 398 -132.69 -51.10 -24.51
N MET A 399 -132.42 -49.80 -24.55
CA MET A 399 -133.45 -48.75 -24.48
C MET A 399 -134.41 -48.74 -25.69
N ILE A 400 -133.96 -49.17 -26.87
CA ILE A 400 -134.74 -49.11 -28.12
C ILE A 400 -135.47 -50.44 -28.41
N PHE A 401 -134.87 -51.59 -28.12
CA PHE A 401 -135.40 -52.92 -28.48
C PHE A 401 -136.11 -53.67 -27.34
N MET A 402 -135.94 -53.27 -26.07
CA MET A 402 -136.60 -53.91 -24.91
C MET A 402 -137.63 -52.99 -24.24
N HIS A 403 -138.76 -52.74 -24.90
CA HIS A 403 -139.92 -52.11 -24.25
C HIS A 403 -140.52 -53.08 -23.22
N ASN A 404 -140.24 -52.81 -21.93
CA ASN A 404 -140.73 -53.45 -20.67
C ASN A 404 -139.79 -54.35 -19.87
N ASN A 405 -138.47 -54.13 -19.88
CA ASN A 405 -137.60 -54.54 -18.75
C ASN A 405 -136.33 -53.66 -18.63
N TYR A 406 -136.53 -52.37 -18.39
CA TYR A 406 -135.44 -51.43 -18.08
C TYR A 406 -135.06 -51.52 -16.59
N ASP A 407 -133.85 -51.98 -16.31
CA ASP A 407 -133.37 -52.32 -14.97
C ASP A 407 -132.73 -51.08 -14.28
N GLU A 408 -133.55 -50.12 -13.81
CA GLU A 408 -133.12 -48.87 -13.13
C GLU A 408 -132.16 -49.09 -11.95
N GLN A 409 -132.11 -50.29 -11.39
CA GLN A 409 -131.23 -50.62 -10.27
C GLN A 409 -129.76 -50.73 -10.69
N LYS A 410 -129.48 -51.16 -11.93
CA LYS A 410 -128.11 -51.25 -12.45
C LYS A 410 -127.53 -49.88 -12.78
N THR A 411 -128.33 -48.97 -13.33
CA THR A 411 -127.89 -47.60 -13.62
C THR A 411 -127.58 -46.80 -12.34
N LYS A 412 -128.34 -47.04 -11.25
CA LYS A 412 -128.04 -46.47 -9.92
C LYS A 412 -126.75 -47.06 -9.31
N ARG A 413 -126.48 -48.35 -9.51
CA ARG A 413 -125.23 -48.99 -9.05
C ARG A 413 -124.00 -48.44 -9.80
N ILE A 414 -124.11 -48.22 -11.10
CA ILE A 414 -123.06 -47.64 -11.93
C ILE A 414 -122.72 -46.22 -11.47
N LYS A 415 -123.73 -45.37 -11.23
CA LYS A 415 -123.51 -44.01 -10.70
C LYS A 415 -122.78 -43.98 -9.34
N ASN A 416 -123.08 -44.93 -8.45
CA ASN A 416 -122.38 -45.01 -7.16
C ASN A 416 -120.92 -45.45 -7.31
N LEU A 417 -120.60 -46.31 -8.30
CA LEU A 417 -119.22 -46.71 -8.58
C LEU A 417 -118.42 -45.59 -9.25
N GLU A 418 -119.06 -44.79 -10.11
CA GLU A 418 -118.46 -43.58 -10.69
C GLU A 418 -118.10 -42.55 -9.62
N MET A 419 -118.98 -42.34 -8.62
CA MET A 419 -118.72 -41.42 -7.52
C MET A 419 -117.50 -41.85 -6.68
N ILE A 420 -117.37 -43.14 -6.39
CA ILE A 420 -116.20 -43.69 -5.67
C ILE A 420 -114.91 -43.55 -6.51
N LEU A 421 -115.00 -43.70 -7.84
CA LEU A 421 -113.86 -43.48 -8.74
C LEU A 421 -113.40 -42.02 -8.76
N ASP A 422 -114.32 -41.07 -8.68
CA ASP A 422 -113.98 -39.65 -8.61
C ASP A 422 -113.36 -39.28 -7.25
N ASP A 423 -113.82 -39.87 -6.15
CA ASP A 423 -113.19 -39.72 -4.83
C ASP A 423 -111.73 -40.22 -4.85
N TYR A 424 -111.46 -41.37 -5.48
CA TYR A 424 -110.08 -41.87 -5.63
C TYR A 424 -109.20 -40.96 -6.49
N LYS A 425 -109.73 -40.32 -7.54
CA LYS A 425 -108.95 -39.35 -8.34
C LYS A 425 -108.54 -38.14 -7.50
N ILE A 426 -109.43 -37.65 -6.62
CA ILE A 426 -109.14 -36.52 -5.74
C ILE A 426 -108.05 -36.89 -4.73
N GLU A 427 -108.07 -38.10 -4.16
CA GLU A 427 -107.00 -38.57 -3.26
C GLU A 427 -105.65 -38.70 -3.99
N ILE A 428 -105.62 -39.19 -5.23
CA ILE A 428 -104.39 -39.26 -6.04
C ILE A 428 -103.82 -37.86 -6.30
N MET A 429 -104.67 -36.87 -6.59
CA MET A 429 -104.20 -35.48 -6.78
C MET A 429 -103.55 -34.92 -5.50
N LYS A 430 -104.18 -35.12 -4.33
CA LYS A 430 -103.62 -34.66 -3.05
C LYS A 430 -102.26 -35.29 -2.75
N ILE A 431 -102.12 -36.60 -2.93
CA ILE A 431 -100.84 -37.30 -2.72
C ILE A 431 -99.76 -36.79 -3.67
N SER A 432 -100.13 -36.42 -4.91
CA SER A 432 -99.19 -35.88 -5.89
C SER A 432 -98.68 -34.47 -5.52
N GLU A 433 -99.53 -33.63 -4.93
CA GLU A 433 -99.16 -32.31 -4.42
C GLU A 433 -98.21 -32.42 -3.21
N GLU A 434 -98.52 -33.29 -2.25
CA GLU A 434 -97.66 -33.56 -1.09
C GLU A 434 -96.27 -34.06 -1.51
N LEU A 435 -96.19 -34.90 -2.56
CA LEU A 435 -94.92 -35.37 -3.12
C LEU A 435 -94.10 -34.25 -3.81
N GLN A 436 -94.75 -33.26 -4.41
CA GLN A 436 -94.05 -32.10 -4.99
C GLN A 436 -93.51 -31.17 -3.91
N GLU A 437 -94.27 -30.93 -2.85
CA GLU A 437 -93.82 -30.10 -1.72
C GLU A 437 -92.61 -30.72 -1.01
N ALA A 438 -92.63 -32.03 -0.76
CA ALA A 438 -91.50 -32.74 -0.17
C ALA A 438 -90.22 -32.65 -1.04
N LYS A 439 -90.35 -32.73 -2.37
CA LYS A 439 -89.21 -32.56 -3.30
C LYS A 439 -88.62 -31.15 -3.20
N ASN A 440 -89.45 -30.11 -3.15
CA ASN A 440 -88.99 -28.72 -3.09
C ASN A 440 -88.27 -28.38 -1.77
N GLN A 441 -88.64 -29.04 -0.66
CA GLN A 441 -87.94 -28.86 0.62
C GLN A 441 -86.55 -29.54 0.66
N THR A 442 -86.37 -30.65 -0.07
CA THR A 442 -85.06 -31.33 -0.14
C THR A 442 -84.04 -30.59 -1.01
N THR A 443 -84.47 -29.93 -2.08
CA THR A 443 -83.58 -29.19 -2.97
C THR A 443 -83.02 -27.92 -2.33
N SER A 444 -83.82 -27.16 -1.58
CA SER A 444 -83.38 -25.92 -0.91
C SER A 444 -82.26 -26.14 0.12
N LYS A 445 -82.39 -27.13 1.02
CA LYS A 445 -81.35 -27.46 2.02
C LYS A 445 -80.01 -27.87 1.42
N SER A 446 -80.02 -28.55 0.27
CA SER A 446 -78.78 -28.97 -0.40
C SER A 446 -77.96 -27.78 -0.94
N THR A 447 -78.62 -26.70 -1.37
CA THR A 447 -77.95 -25.54 -1.99
C THR A 447 -77.24 -24.62 -0.99
N GLU A 448 -77.71 -24.53 0.25
CA GLU A 448 -77.07 -23.72 1.29
C GLU A 448 -75.79 -24.35 1.84
N ILE A 449 -75.75 -25.68 1.98
CA ILE A 449 -74.58 -26.42 2.45
C ILE A 449 -73.42 -26.27 1.45
N LEU A 450 -73.72 -26.39 0.15
CA LEU A 450 -72.74 -26.23 -0.93
C LEU A 450 -72.15 -24.80 -1.03
N LYS A 451 -72.91 -23.76 -0.63
CA LYS A 451 -72.39 -22.39 -0.60
C LYS A 451 -71.38 -22.18 0.52
N ARG A 452 -71.67 -22.69 1.72
CA ARG A 452 -70.73 -22.61 2.87
C ARG A 452 -69.44 -23.37 2.62
N GLU A 453 -69.52 -24.56 2.03
CA GLU A 453 -68.32 -25.35 1.67
C GLU A 453 -67.44 -24.61 0.65
N ARG A 454 -68.05 -23.92 -0.33
CA ARG A 454 -67.30 -23.11 -1.32
C ARG A 454 -66.57 -21.93 -0.68
N GLU A 455 -67.19 -21.23 0.26
CA GLU A 455 -66.57 -20.09 0.96
C GLU A 455 -65.40 -20.54 1.85
N GLU A 456 -65.53 -21.68 2.55
CA GLU A 456 -64.43 -22.25 3.32
C GLU A 456 -63.24 -22.69 2.45
N ILE A 457 -63.51 -23.28 1.28
CA ILE A 457 -62.48 -23.69 0.31
C ILE A 457 -61.75 -22.46 -0.23
N PHE A 458 -62.47 -21.38 -0.53
CA PHE A 458 -61.88 -20.14 -1.02
C PHE A 458 -60.91 -19.51 0.00
N ASN A 459 -61.32 -19.40 1.26
CA ASN A 459 -60.48 -18.87 2.34
C ASN A 459 -59.25 -19.75 2.62
N ARG A 460 -59.38 -21.08 2.49
CA ARG A 460 -58.22 -22.01 2.59
C ARG A 460 -57.24 -21.79 1.44
N HIS A 461 -57.73 -21.62 0.22
CA HIS A 461 -56.88 -21.37 -0.95
C HIS A 461 -56.11 -20.05 -0.86
N GLU A 462 -56.72 -18.97 -0.34
CA GLU A 462 -56.01 -17.70 -0.11
C GLU A 462 -54.90 -17.86 0.93
N ARG A 463 -55.19 -18.53 2.06
CA ARG A 463 -54.20 -18.80 3.12
C ARG A 463 -53.07 -19.71 2.64
N GLU A 464 -53.38 -20.73 1.85
CA GLU A 464 -52.37 -21.58 1.19
C GLU A 464 -51.52 -20.78 0.21
N GLY A 465 -52.12 -19.86 -0.55
CA GLY A 465 -51.40 -18.95 -1.45
C GLY A 465 -50.40 -18.07 -0.71
N ASP A 466 -50.79 -17.49 0.43
CA ASP A 466 -49.91 -16.68 1.27
C ASP A 466 -48.78 -17.49 1.90
N LEU A 467 -49.07 -18.71 2.38
CA LEU A 467 -48.06 -19.63 2.90
C LEU A 467 -47.08 -20.06 1.81
N LEU A 468 -47.53 -20.31 0.58
CA LEU A 468 -46.67 -20.65 -0.55
C LEU A 468 -45.77 -19.49 -0.96
N ARG A 469 -46.28 -18.25 -0.96
CA ARG A 469 -45.46 -17.06 -1.20
C ARG A 469 -44.38 -16.89 -0.13
N ARG A 470 -44.76 -17.05 1.15
CA ARG A 470 -43.82 -16.96 2.26
C ARG A 470 -42.78 -18.08 2.23
N ASN A 471 -43.17 -19.30 1.87
CA ASN A 471 -42.27 -20.44 1.73
C ASN A 471 -41.26 -20.22 0.58
N LYS A 472 -41.70 -19.63 -0.54
CA LYS A 472 -40.83 -19.24 -1.65
C LYS A 472 -39.80 -18.19 -1.21
N ILE A 473 -40.22 -17.11 -0.55
CA ILE A 473 -39.31 -16.06 -0.05
C ILE A 473 -38.29 -16.66 0.92
N LEU A 474 -38.74 -17.46 1.89
CA LEU A 474 -37.85 -18.13 2.85
C LEU A 474 -36.89 -19.10 2.17
N SER A 475 -37.32 -19.80 1.12
CA SER A 475 -36.42 -20.69 0.35
C SER A 475 -35.34 -19.91 -0.40
N GLU A 476 -35.66 -18.73 -0.93
CA GLU A 476 -34.71 -17.84 -1.60
C GLU A 476 -33.71 -17.23 -0.60
N GLU A 477 -34.18 -16.80 0.57
CA GLU A 477 -33.34 -16.33 1.68
C GLU A 477 -32.41 -17.44 2.19
N LEU A 478 -32.91 -18.65 2.41
CA LEU A 478 -32.08 -19.78 2.82
C LEU A 478 -30.99 -20.11 1.79
N LEU A 479 -31.31 -20.02 0.50
CA LEU A 479 -30.34 -20.27 -0.56
C LEU A 479 -29.26 -19.17 -0.63
N THR A 480 -29.62 -17.90 -0.47
CA THR A 480 -28.64 -16.80 -0.45
C THR A 480 -27.70 -16.91 0.76
N ILE A 481 -28.24 -17.17 1.95
CA ILE A 481 -27.45 -17.40 3.17
C ILE A 481 -26.53 -18.62 3.01
N ASN A 482 -27.03 -19.72 2.44
CA ASN A 482 -26.20 -20.91 2.20
C ASN A 482 -25.06 -20.62 1.22
N LYS A 483 -25.30 -19.84 0.16
CA LYS A 483 -24.23 -19.41 -0.76
C LYS A 483 -23.16 -18.60 -0.02
N GLU A 484 -23.55 -17.57 0.72
CA GLU A 484 -22.62 -16.74 1.50
C GLU A 484 -21.82 -17.58 2.50
N HIS A 485 -22.49 -18.46 3.24
CA HIS A 485 -21.84 -19.33 4.21
C HIS A 485 -20.83 -20.29 3.57
N THR A 486 -21.12 -20.84 2.38
CA THR A 486 -20.14 -21.68 1.67
C THR A 486 -18.94 -20.89 1.14
N LEU A 487 -19.13 -19.63 0.74
CA LEU A 487 -18.03 -18.75 0.33
C LEU A 487 -17.15 -18.37 1.52
N LEU A 488 -17.76 -17.89 2.61
CA LEU A 488 -17.06 -17.55 3.86
C LEU A 488 -16.28 -18.74 4.43
N LYS A 489 -16.82 -19.96 4.35
CA LYS A 489 -16.10 -21.18 4.76
C LYS A 489 -14.84 -21.41 3.93
N LYS A 490 -14.93 -21.28 2.59
CA LYS A 490 -13.77 -21.42 1.70
C LYS A 490 -12.72 -20.34 1.96
N GLU A 491 -13.15 -19.11 2.23
CA GLU A 491 -12.24 -18.02 2.59
C GLU A 491 -11.51 -18.30 3.91
N LEU A 492 -12.24 -18.76 4.94
CA LEU A 492 -11.65 -19.18 6.22
C LEU A 492 -10.64 -20.30 6.04
N GLU A 493 -10.96 -21.34 5.27
CA GLU A 493 -10.04 -22.44 4.96
C GLU A 493 -8.78 -21.92 4.24
N SER A 494 -8.93 -21.00 3.28
CA SER A 494 -7.80 -20.40 2.56
C SER A 494 -6.90 -19.57 3.48
N LEU A 495 -7.49 -18.77 4.39
CA LEU A 495 -6.75 -17.96 5.35
C LEU A 495 -6.05 -18.85 6.39
N GLN A 496 -6.69 -19.92 6.84
CA GLN A 496 -6.07 -20.91 7.72
C GLN A 496 -4.88 -21.60 7.04
N GLN A 497 -5.00 -21.96 5.76
CA GLN A 497 -3.89 -22.52 5.00
C GLN A 497 -2.75 -21.50 4.85
N GLN A 498 -3.04 -20.24 4.55
CA GLN A 498 -2.03 -19.18 4.49
C GLN A 498 -1.34 -18.97 5.84
N LEU A 499 -2.08 -18.92 6.94
CA LEU A 499 -1.52 -18.86 8.28
C LEU A 499 -0.64 -20.07 8.56
N SER A 500 -1.08 -21.28 8.23
CA SER A 500 -0.28 -22.50 8.42
C SER A 500 1.01 -22.50 7.59
N TYR A 501 0.96 -21.97 6.36
CA TYR A 501 2.12 -21.79 5.50
C TYR A 501 3.09 -20.75 6.10
N MET A 502 2.59 -19.58 6.51
CA MET A 502 3.39 -18.54 7.16
C MET A 502 3.99 -19.00 8.48
N GLU A 503 3.24 -19.78 9.26
CA GLU A 503 3.76 -20.42 10.46
C GLU A 503 4.82 -21.47 10.14
N SER A 504 4.67 -22.24 9.07
CA SER A 504 5.66 -23.23 8.64
C SER A 504 6.96 -22.58 8.13
N THR A 505 6.87 -21.49 7.36
CA THR A 505 8.03 -20.72 6.92
C THR A 505 8.69 -19.99 8.08
N SER A 506 7.90 -19.46 9.03
CA SER A 506 8.40 -18.89 10.28
C SER A 506 9.13 -19.94 11.16
N LYS A 507 8.59 -21.16 11.26
CA LYS A 507 9.23 -22.31 11.93
C LYS A 507 10.54 -22.70 11.26
N ASN A 508 10.57 -22.75 9.92
CA ASN A 508 11.79 -23.04 9.15
C ASN A 508 12.87 -21.95 9.29
N ASN A 509 12.47 -20.69 9.49
CA ASN A 509 13.36 -19.57 9.79
C ASN A 509 13.79 -19.48 11.26
N GLY A 510 13.54 -20.52 12.08
CA GLY A 510 14.00 -20.61 13.47
C GLY A 510 13.06 -20.00 14.52
N HIS A 511 11.91 -19.46 14.11
CA HIS A 511 10.87 -18.99 15.03
C HIS A 511 9.84 -20.11 15.27
N ASN A 512 10.23 -21.10 16.05
CA ASN A 512 9.27 -22.09 16.55
C ASN A 512 8.27 -21.40 17.49
N SER A 513 6.96 -21.66 17.31
CA SER A 513 5.88 -21.19 18.20
C SER A 513 6.09 -21.61 19.68
N GLN A 514 6.93 -22.63 19.93
CA GLN A 514 7.36 -23.07 21.26
C GLN A 514 8.53 -22.25 21.85
N VAL A 515 9.11 -21.31 21.12
CA VAL A 515 10.24 -20.49 21.59
C VAL A 515 9.70 -19.19 22.17
N ARG A 516 9.84 -19.04 23.49
CA ARG A 516 9.55 -17.77 24.16
C ARG A 516 10.67 -16.78 23.83
N ILE A 517 10.36 -15.75 23.04
CA ILE A 517 11.29 -14.66 22.76
C ILE A 517 11.42 -13.82 24.04
N LEU A 518 12.60 -13.87 24.64
CA LEU A 518 12.94 -13.09 25.82
C LEU A 518 13.67 -11.83 25.37
N GLN A 519 13.25 -10.69 25.88
CA GLN A 519 13.96 -9.43 25.75
C GLN A 519 14.29 -8.87 27.13
N LEU A 520 15.42 -8.19 27.22
CA LEU A 520 15.78 -7.43 28.41
C LEU A 520 14.75 -6.32 28.60
N ARG A 521 14.24 -6.17 29.83
CA ARG A 521 13.28 -5.11 30.17
C ARG A 521 13.85 -3.72 29.89
N ASP A 522 15.15 -3.55 30.18
CA ASP A 522 15.90 -2.34 29.87
C ASP A 522 16.76 -2.56 28.61
N ASN A 523 16.10 -2.59 27.46
CA ASN A 523 16.75 -2.64 26.14
C ASN A 523 17.14 -1.20 25.70
N PRO A 524 18.27 -0.97 25.01
CA PRO A 524 18.57 0.31 24.37
C PRO A 524 17.41 0.88 23.54
N LEU A 525 16.58 0.04 22.91
CA LEU A 525 15.36 0.49 22.23
C LEU A 525 14.34 1.08 23.22
N SER A 526 14.11 0.43 24.36
CA SER A 526 13.22 0.95 25.41
C SER A 526 13.78 2.24 26.01
N ALA A 527 15.09 2.35 26.21
CA ALA A 527 15.72 3.58 26.67
C ALA A 527 15.52 4.75 25.67
N LEU A 528 15.66 4.47 24.36
CA LEU A 528 15.38 5.44 23.31
C LEU A 528 13.90 5.81 23.24
N GLU A 529 13.00 4.84 23.41
CA GLU A 529 11.57 5.07 23.45
C GLU A 529 11.17 5.93 24.65
N ASN A 530 11.71 5.63 25.85
CA ASN A 530 11.50 6.43 27.05
C ASN A 530 12.05 7.86 26.88
N LEU A 531 13.22 8.02 26.26
CA LEU A 531 13.76 9.34 25.93
C LEU A 531 12.81 10.07 24.97
N ARG A 532 12.37 9.43 23.89
CA ARG A 532 11.43 10.02 22.93
C ARG A 532 10.11 10.41 23.59
N GLN A 533 9.53 9.53 24.40
CA GLN A 533 8.31 9.81 25.16
C GLN A 533 8.53 11.00 26.11
N SER A 534 9.63 11.03 26.87
CA SER A 534 9.93 12.15 27.78
C SER A 534 10.11 13.48 27.03
N THR A 535 10.73 13.46 25.85
CA THR A 535 10.87 14.67 25.01
C THR A 535 9.54 15.11 24.43
N LEU A 536 8.70 14.18 23.98
CA LEU A 536 7.36 14.48 23.47
C LEU A 536 6.47 15.02 24.58
N ASP A 537 6.52 14.47 25.78
CA ASP A 537 5.75 14.95 26.92
C ASP A 537 6.22 16.33 27.36
N SER A 538 7.54 16.59 27.35
CA SER A 538 8.10 17.92 27.62
C SER A 538 7.62 18.96 26.60
N LEU A 539 7.63 18.62 25.30
CA LEU A 539 7.14 19.49 24.24
C LEU A 539 5.62 19.69 24.29
N LYS A 540 4.86 18.64 24.61
CA LYS A 540 3.41 18.74 24.81
C LYS A 540 3.07 19.64 25.98
N ASN A 541 3.79 19.51 27.09
CA ASN A 541 3.61 20.37 28.25
C ASN A 541 3.93 21.83 27.89
N GLU A 542 5.06 22.06 27.21
CA GLU A 542 5.45 23.39 26.73
C GLU A 542 4.41 24.00 25.79
N ASN A 543 3.89 23.22 24.83
CA ASN A 543 2.78 23.64 23.96
C ASN A 543 1.51 23.95 24.76
N VAL A 544 1.17 23.15 25.77
CA VAL A 544 0.02 23.41 26.63
C VAL A 544 0.21 24.68 27.46
N ALA A 545 1.41 24.94 27.97
CA ALA A 545 1.70 26.18 28.68
C ALA A 545 1.69 27.41 27.76
N LEU A 546 2.24 27.28 26.55
CA LEU A 546 2.17 28.31 25.51
C LEU A 546 0.73 28.61 25.13
N LEU A 547 -0.08 27.58 24.88
CA LEU A 547 -1.51 27.72 24.57
C LEU A 547 -2.26 28.38 25.73
N ARG A 548 -2.04 27.96 26.98
CA ARG A 548 -2.62 28.61 28.17
C ARG A 548 -2.21 30.06 28.31
N GLN A 549 -0.99 30.41 27.89
CA GLN A 549 -0.48 31.77 27.94
C GLN A 549 -1.11 32.64 26.84
N ILE A 550 -1.30 32.09 25.64
CA ILE A 550 -2.00 32.73 24.52
C ILE A 550 -3.49 32.94 24.86
N GLU A 551 -4.16 31.91 25.40
CA GLU A 551 -5.58 31.94 25.79
C GLU A 551 -5.87 32.95 26.91
N LYS A 552 -4.95 33.12 27.86
CA LYS A 552 -5.14 34.06 28.98
C LYS A 552 -4.86 35.52 28.63
N ASN A 553 -3.97 35.79 27.69
CA ASN A 553 -3.43 37.14 27.48
C ASN A 553 -3.81 37.79 26.13
N GLY A 554 -4.30 37.05 25.13
CA GLY A 554 -4.66 37.61 23.82
C GLY A 554 -3.50 38.35 23.10
N GLU A 555 -3.80 39.15 22.07
CA GLU A 555 -2.84 39.82 21.15
C GLU A 555 -1.84 40.81 21.77
N GLN A 556 -1.84 41.01 23.09
CA GLN A 556 -0.87 41.87 23.77
C GLN A 556 0.31 41.05 24.30
N PHE A 557 1.23 40.65 23.42
CA PHE A 557 2.50 40.03 23.85
C PHE A 557 3.69 40.98 23.69
N GLY A 558 4.32 41.30 24.82
CA GLY A 558 5.76 41.58 24.88
C GLY A 558 6.57 40.28 25.03
N GLU A 559 7.88 40.33 24.81
CA GLU A 559 8.82 39.21 24.94
C GLU A 559 8.80 38.61 26.37
N VAL A 560 8.00 37.57 26.60
CA VAL A 560 8.01 36.82 27.86
C VAL A 560 8.20 35.34 27.56
N VAL A 561 9.31 34.79 28.05
CA VAL A 561 9.69 33.38 27.85
C VAL A 561 8.90 32.47 28.81
N PRO A 562 8.30 31.38 28.34
CA PRO A 562 7.60 30.43 29.19
C PRO A 562 8.50 29.78 30.26
N ILE A 563 7.94 29.53 31.44
CA ILE A 563 8.65 28.94 32.58
C ILE A 563 9.16 27.53 32.27
N GLU A 564 8.45 26.79 31.41
CA GLU A 564 8.83 25.45 31.00
C GLU A 564 10.00 25.45 30.02
N SER A 565 10.05 26.42 29.09
CA SER A 565 11.23 26.66 28.25
C SER A 565 12.46 27.01 29.11
N LEU A 566 12.29 27.79 30.18
CA LEU A 566 13.37 28.07 31.14
C LEU A 566 13.82 26.82 31.92
N LYS A 567 12.91 25.90 32.26
CA LYS A 567 13.26 24.63 32.92
C LYS A 567 14.02 23.71 31.97
N ASN A 568 13.59 23.63 30.70
CA ASN A 568 14.28 22.86 29.67
C ASN A 568 15.71 23.38 29.45
N LEU A 569 15.88 24.70 29.34
CA LEU A 569 17.20 25.33 29.22
C LEU A 569 18.08 25.10 30.46
N LYS A 570 17.51 25.10 31.67
CA LYS A 570 18.27 24.79 32.90
C LYS A 570 18.73 23.33 32.92
N LEU A 571 17.89 22.39 32.50
CA LEU A 571 18.26 20.98 32.39
C LEU A 571 19.35 20.78 31.33
N GLU A 572 19.24 21.47 30.19
CA GLU A 572 20.24 21.41 29.14
C GLU A 572 21.57 22.03 29.58
N ASN A 573 21.56 23.16 30.28
CA ASN A 573 22.76 23.75 30.88
C ASN A 573 23.42 22.81 31.88
N SER A 574 22.66 22.16 32.77
CA SER A 574 23.22 21.16 33.70
C SER A 574 23.86 19.98 32.95
N ARG A 575 23.25 19.53 31.85
CA ARG A 575 23.83 18.48 30.99
C ARG A 575 25.13 18.95 30.34
N LEU A 576 25.16 20.17 29.82
CA LEU A 576 26.34 20.77 29.19
C LEU A 576 27.48 20.98 30.20
N GLU A 577 27.17 21.41 31.42
CA GLU A 577 28.12 21.49 32.53
C GLU A 577 28.75 20.13 32.84
N GLY A 578 27.96 19.05 32.84
CA GLY A 578 28.46 17.69 33.00
C GLY A 578 29.44 17.28 31.88
N ILE A 579 29.10 17.60 30.62
CA ILE A 579 29.98 17.34 29.47
C ILE A 579 31.27 18.15 29.55
N ILE A 580 31.21 19.41 30.00
CA ILE A 580 32.38 20.25 30.20
C ILE A 580 33.27 19.66 31.29
N ALA A 581 32.70 19.26 32.43
CA ALA A 581 33.45 18.64 33.52
C ALA A 581 34.18 17.36 33.07
N ASP A 582 33.56 16.53 32.24
CA ASP A 582 34.22 15.32 31.71
C ASP A 582 35.32 15.64 30.68
N LYS A 583 35.13 16.69 29.86
CA LYS A 583 36.18 17.19 28.97
C LYS A 583 37.36 17.78 29.75
N ASP A 584 37.10 18.51 30.83
CA ASP A 584 38.14 19.07 31.70
C ASP A 584 38.94 17.97 32.41
N LYS A 585 38.26 16.93 32.91
CA LYS A 585 38.94 15.72 33.43
C LYS A 585 39.83 15.07 32.37
N ARG A 586 39.37 14.98 31.12
CA ARG A 586 40.18 14.44 30.01
C ARG A 586 41.40 15.32 29.72
N ILE A 587 41.25 16.65 29.72
CA ILE A 587 42.35 17.59 29.51
C ILE A 587 43.36 17.51 30.67
N GLN A 588 42.89 17.39 31.92
CA GLN A 588 43.76 17.20 33.08
C GLN A 588 44.60 15.92 32.94
N ARG A 589 43.97 14.78 32.63
CA ARG A 589 44.68 13.53 32.38
C ARG A 589 45.71 13.65 31.26
N LEU A 590 45.37 14.35 30.17
CA LEU A 590 46.32 14.59 29.07
C LEU A 590 47.51 15.46 29.51
N LYS A 591 47.28 16.48 30.34
CA LYS A 591 48.35 17.31 30.91
C LYS A 591 49.25 16.49 31.85
N GLU A 592 48.67 15.61 32.65
CA GLU A 592 49.41 14.69 33.54
C GLU A 592 50.29 13.74 32.73
N ILE A 593 49.73 13.06 31.72
CA ILE A 593 50.48 12.16 30.83
C ILE A 593 51.58 12.93 30.10
N PHE A 594 51.29 14.13 29.61
CA PHE A 594 52.31 14.93 28.93
C PHE A 594 53.44 15.36 29.87
N ALA A 595 53.12 15.72 31.12
CA ALA A 595 54.12 16.06 32.14
C ALA A 595 55.00 14.85 32.48
N GLU A 596 54.39 13.66 32.64
CA GLU A 596 55.10 12.40 32.87
C GLU A 596 56.02 12.06 31.70
N LYS A 597 55.52 12.08 30.46
CA LYS A 597 56.33 11.83 29.25
C LYS A 597 57.41 12.86 29.02
N SER A 598 57.16 14.12 29.37
CA SER A 598 58.18 15.17 29.32
C SER A 598 59.25 14.97 30.41
N SER A 599 58.91 14.38 31.56
CA SER A 599 59.90 13.97 32.57
C SER A 599 60.73 12.80 32.07
N GLU A 600 60.09 11.74 31.56
CA GLU A 600 60.77 10.58 30.96
C GLU A 600 61.75 11.02 29.87
N PHE A 601 61.35 11.95 29.00
CA PHE A 601 62.22 12.50 27.96
C PHE A 601 63.41 13.27 28.55
N ARG A 602 63.19 14.12 29.56
CA ARG A 602 64.28 14.86 30.23
C ARG A 602 65.26 13.92 30.94
N GLU A 603 64.75 12.86 31.56
CA GLU A 603 65.58 11.82 32.20
C GLU A 603 66.38 11.03 31.17
N ALA A 604 65.77 10.63 30.05
CA ALA A 604 66.48 9.95 28.96
C ALA A 604 67.61 10.82 28.39
N VAL A 605 67.36 12.12 28.18
CA VAL A 605 68.38 13.08 27.72
C VAL A 605 69.49 13.25 28.77
N TYR A 606 69.15 13.31 30.05
CA TYR A 606 70.11 13.38 31.13
C TYR A 606 71.04 12.15 31.17
N PHE A 607 70.48 10.95 31.07
CA PHE A 607 71.28 9.71 31.09
C PHE A 607 72.11 9.50 29.83
N LEU A 608 71.60 9.86 28.65
CA LEU A 608 72.30 9.61 27.37
C LEU A 608 73.34 10.67 27.06
N LEU A 609 73.02 11.96 27.28
CA LEU A 609 73.86 13.09 26.88
C LEU A 609 74.59 13.72 28.08
N GLY A 610 74.27 13.33 29.31
CA GLY A 610 74.89 13.88 30.52
C GLY A 610 74.44 15.31 30.83
N TYR A 611 73.29 15.74 30.32
CA TYR A 611 72.78 17.11 30.50
C TYR A 611 71.31 17.12 30.93
N LYS A 612 71.01 17.85 32.01
CA LYS A 612 69.66 18.09 32.48
C LYS A 612 69.14 19.40 31.90
N ILE A 613 67.99 19.31 31.25
CA ILE A 613 67.37 20.41 30.50
C ILE A 613 66.14 20.91 31.25
N ASP A 614 66.14 22.18 31.65
CA ASP A 614 65.03 22.85 32.32
C ASP A 614 64.53 24.02 31.47
N PHE A 615 63.24 23.99 31.11
CA PHE A 615 62.60 25.06 30.34
C PHE A 615 62.19 26.21 31.27
N LEU A 616 62.71 27.41 31.01
CA LEU A 616 62.34 28.62 31.75
C LEU A 616 61.07 29.25 31.14
N PRO A 617 60.25 29.95 31.94
CA PRO A 617 59.02 30.60 31.46
C PRO A 617 59.28 31.69 30.40
N SER A 618 60.51 32.20 30.29
CA SER A 618 60.94 33.12 29.23
C SER A 618 61.15 32.46 27.86
N GLY A 619 60.93 31.14 27.73
CA GLY A 619 61.22 30.36 26.52
C GLY A 619 62.70 30.04 26.32
N LYS A 620 63.54 30.35 27.32
CA LYS A 620 64.98 30.01 27.34
C LYS A 620 65.16 28.63 27.97
N VAL A 621 66.19 27.91 27.55
CA VAL A 621 66.47 26.55 28.01
C VAL A 621 67.70 26.58 28.89
N ARG A 622 67.55 26.23 30.17
CA ARG A 622 68.68 26.03 31.07
C ARG A 622 69.19 24.60 30.92
N VAL A 623 70.49 24.45 30.68
CA VAL A 623 71.15 23.16 30.55
C VAL A 623 72.17 23.04 31.67
N THR A 624 72.09 21.98 32.44
CA THR A 624 72.96 21.69 33.59
C THR A 624 73.71 20.40 33.33
N SER A 625 75.04 20.40 33.49
CA SER A 625 75.82 19.18 33.29
C SER A 625 75.63 18.20 34.45
N MET A 626 75.59 16.89 34.15
CA MET A 626 75.53 15.78 35.10
C MET A 626 76.73 15.76 36.06
N TYR A 627 77.89 16.20 35.59
CA TYR A 627 79.14 16.20 36.37
C TYR A 627 79.34 17.47 37.22
N SER A 628 78.30 18.30 37.35
CA SER A 628 78.35 19.49 38.21
C SER A 628 78.20 19.13 39.68
N GLN A 629 79.20 19.49 40.49
CA GLN A 629 79.20 19.16 41.93
C GLN A 629 78.18 19.97 42.75
N LYS A 630 77.76 21.15 42.28
CA LYS A 630 76.80 22.05 42.99
C LYS A 630 75.80 22.79 42.08
N GLY A 631 75.70 22.43 40.81
CA GLY A 631 74.84 23.14 39.84
C GLY A 631 75.47 24.40 39.24
N ASP A 632 76.74 24.67 39.55
CA ASP A 632 77.52 25.82 39.08
C ASP A 632 77.83 25.73 37.57
N HIS A 633 77.67 24.54 36.97
CA HIS A 633 77.94 24.30 35.54
C HIS A 633 76.64 24.31 34.75
N SER A 634 76.02 25.50 34.67
CA SER A 634 74.76 25.72 33.98
C SER A 634 74.84 26.76 32.88
N PHE A 635 74.18 26.49 31.76
CA PHE A 635 74.12 27.34 30.57
C PHE A 635 72.67 27.71 30.28
N VAL A 636 72.44 28.90 29.75
CA VAL A 636 71.11 29.29 29.27
C VAL A 636 71.19 29.50 27.77
N PHE A 637 70.47 28.65 27.04
CA PHE A 637 70.29 28.74 25.60
C PHE A 637 69.03 29.53 25.28
N ASP A 638 69.17 30.52 24.39
CA ASP A 638 68.04 31.20 23.79
C ASP A 638 67.77 30.60 22.40
N GLY A 639 66.64 29.90 22.25
CA GLY A 639 66.29 29.21 21.02
C GLY A 639 65.95 30.14 19.85
N LYS A 640 65.67 31.43 20.10
CA LYS A 640 65.29 32.40 19.06
C LYS A 640 66.48 33.11 18.42
N SER A 641 67.54 33.38 19.19
CA SER A 641 68.75 34.06 18.71
C SER A 641 69.91 33.10 18.44
N SER A 642 69.72 31.78 18.67
CA SER A 642 70.77 30.76 18.59
C SER A 642 72.03 31.16 19.39
N SER A 643 71.87 32.00 20.41
CA SER A 643 72.95 32.55 21.23
C SER A 643 72.91 31.89 22.61
N MET A 644 74.08 31.47 23.08
CA MET A 644 74.26 30.90 24.41
C MET A 644 74.74 32.00 25.36
N HIS A 645 74.11 32.10 26.53
CA HIS A 645 74.59 32.93 27.63
C HIS A 645 74.99 32.02 28.79
N LEU A 646 76.26 32.10 29.21
CA LEU A 646 76.75 31.38 30.38
C LEU A 646 76.18 32.04 31.64
N LEU A 647 75.60 31.26 32.55
CA LEU A 647 75.28 31.73 33.89
C LEU A 647 76.60 31.84 34.66
N LYS A 648 76.89 33.02 35.21
CA LYS A 648 78.18 33.36 35.82
C LYS A 648 78.46 32.53 37.08
N GLY A 649 79.36 31.57 36.98
CA GLY A 649 80.26 31.17 38.06
C GLY A 649 81.67 31.59 37.65
N GLU A 650 82.28 32.53 38.40
CA GLU A 650 83.51 33.25 38.00
C GLU A 650 84.71 32.33 37.71
N GLU A 651 84.76 31.14 38.31
CA GLU A 651 85.83 30.15 38.08
C GLU A 651 85.59 29.25 36.86
N PHE A 652 84.33 28.99 36.51
CA PHE A 652 83.93 28.05 35.45
C PHE A 652 83.90 28.69 34.06
N THR A 653 83.63 29.99 33.98
CA THR A 653 83.64 30.71 32.70
C THR A 653 85.04 30.77 32.10
N GLY A 654 86.08 30.95 32.92
CA GLY A 654 87.47 31.05 32.46
C GLY A 654 88.03 29.75 31.85
N SER A 655 87.65 28.58 32.37
CA SER A 655 88.11 27.28 31.84
C SER A 655 87.46 26.95 30.50
N ILE A 656 86.19 27.34 30.31
CA ILE A 656 85.39 26.96 29.13
C ILE A 656 85.38 28.05 28.06
N GLU A 657 85.84 29.26 28.35
CA GLU A 657 85.96 30.35 27.37
C GLU A 657 86.73 29.92 26.10
N ASN A 658 87.79 29.12 26.24
CA ASN A 658 88.55 28.61 25.09
C ASN A 658 87.74 27.62 24.25
N LEU A 659 86.95 26.74 24.91
CA LEU A 659 86.06 25.81 24.22
C LEU A 659 84.86 26.54 23.58
N VAL A 660 84.32 27.58 24.21
CA VAL A 660 83.24 28.40 23.65
C VAL A 660 83.72 29.13 22.41
N LYS A 661 84.90 29.79 22.46
CA LYS A 661 85.47 30.47 21.30
C LYS A 661 85.68 29.50 20.13
N PHE A 662 86.32 28.37 20.38
CA PHE A 662 86.60 27.38 19.33
C PHE A 662 85.32 26.75 18.75
N TRP A 663 84.40 26.29 19.59
CA TRP A 663 83.24 25.52 19.10
C TRP A 663 82.02 26.39 18.76
N CYS A 664 81.78 27.49 19.45
CA CYS A 664 80.62 28.36 19.22
C CYS A 664 80.93 29.55 18.31
N GLU A 665 82.10 30.19 18.43
CA GLU A 665 82.43 31.36 17.61
C GLU A 665 83.06 30.95 16.26
N GLU A 666 84.06 30.05 16.26
CA GLU A 666 84.74 29.63 15.04
C GLU A 666 83.97 28.55 14.26
N ARG A 667 83.51 27.49 14.95
CA ARG A 667 82.85 26.33 14.31
C ARG A 667 81.33 26.40 14.30
N LYS A 668 80.70 27.28 15.08
CA LYS A 668 79.24 27.46 15.20
C LYS A 668 78.46 26.16 15.47
N THR A 669 79.00 25.25 16.28
CA THR A 669 78.38 23.95 16.60
C THR A 669 78.22 23.75 18.11
N ILE A 670 77.00 24.02 18.61
CA ILE A 670 76.64 23.80 20.01
C ILE A 670 76.78 22.33 20.44
N PRO A 671 76.37 21.32 19.64
CA PRO A 671 76.56 19.92 20.02
C PRO A 671 78.03 19.51 20.18
N GLY A 672 78.92 20.06 19.36
CA GLY A 672 80.37 19.81 19.45
C GLY A 672 80.97 20.38 20.74
N MET A 673 80.57 21.60 21.08
CA MET A 673 80.92 22.25 22.35
C MET A 673 80.45 21.44 23.56
N LEU A 674 79.17 21.04 23.60
CA LEU A 674 78.61 20.25 24.70
C LEU A 674 79.30 18.89 24.84
N SER A 675 79.69 18.25 23.73
CA SER A 675 80.42 16.98 23.77
C SER A 675 81.85 17.14 24.31
N ALA A 676 82.58 18.16 23.85
CA ALA A 676 83.91 18.48 24.37
C ALA A 676 83.86 18.81 25.87
N LEU A 677 82.85 19.59 26.28
CA LEU A 677 82.63 19.99 27.66
C LEU A 677 82.26 18.81 28.56
N THR A 678 81.49 17.82 28.06
CA THR A 678 81.25 16.59 28.83
C THR A 678 82.53 15.80 29.07
N LEU A 679 83.44 15.74 28.09
CA LEU A 679 84.70 15.02 28.24
C LEU A 679 85.61 15.72 29.25
N GLU A 680 85.74 17.05 29.14
CA GLU A 680 86.56 17.83 30.07
C GLU A 680 86.02 17.77 31.51
N LEU A 681 84.70 17.92 31.70
CA LEU A 681 84.08 17.79 33.02
C LEU A 681 84.17 16.37 33.58
N PHE A 682 84.06 15.36 32.73
CA PHE A 682 84.24 13.97 33.13
C PHE A 682 85.68 13.74 33.61
N GLU A 683 86.70 14.18 32.85
CA GLU A 683 88.10 14.07 33.24
C GLU A 683 88.41 14.79 34.56
N GLN A 684 87.86 15.99 34.76
CA GLN A 684 87.96 16.74 36.03
C GLN A 684 87.28 16.02 37.20
N SER A 685 86.11 15.40 36.97
CA SER A 685 85.43 14.61 38.00
C SER A 685 86.20 13.33 38.37
N THR A 686 86.87 12.71 37.38
CA THR A 686 87.62 11.46 37.56
C THR A 686 88.99 11.70 38.23
N THR A 687 89.64 12.82 37.92
CA THR A 687 90.89 13.25 38.60
C THR A 687 90.65 13.72 40.03
N GLY A 688 89.45 14.20 40.35
CA GLY A 688 89.03 14.47 41.74
C GLY A 688 88.84 13.20 42.59
N GLN A 689 88.41 12.08 41.98
CA GLN A 689 88.17 10.81 42.71
C GLN A 689 89.45 10.02 43.03
N SER A 690 90.56 10.19 42.29
CA SER A 690 91.81 9.48 42.61
C SER A 690 92.58 10.03 43.82
N LYS A 691 92.12 11.14 44.41
CA LYS A 691 92.65 11.71 45.67
C LYS A 691 91.83 11.37 46.92
N GLY A 692 90.89 10.43 46.84
CA GLY A 692 89.94 10.14 47.92
C GLY A 692 89.85 8.68 48.33
N TRP A 693 90.94 7.90 48.29
CA TRP A 693 91.08 6.66 49.07
C TRP A 693 92.45 6.69 49.76
N ALA A 694 92.48 7.31 50.93
CA ALA A 694 93.38 7.01 52.03
C ALA A 694 92.51 6.92 53.29
#